data_AF-A0A1G7JHT2-F1
#
_entry.id   AF-A0A1G7JHT2-F1
#
_cell.length_a   1.000
_cell.length_b   1.000
_cell.length_c   1.000
_cell.angle_alpha   90.00
_cell.angle_beta   90.00
_cell.angle_gamma   90.00
#
_symmetry.space_group_name_H-M   'P 1'
#
loop_
_entity.id
_entity.type
_entity.pdbx_description
1 polymer ?
#
loop_
_entity_poly.entity_id
_entity_poly.type
_entity_poly.pdbx_seq_one_letter_code
_entity_poly.pdbx_strand_id
1 'polypeptide(L)'
;MAEKEKLVLWFDEISKEDVAIVGGKSASLGELTSRTKVPVPFGFATTAAAYRYFIKHSGLEAKIADLLKQLDDVEDSRKLREVSAAIRQAIMNAPMPTELAGEIMAAYQELGKRAGEVDPFVAVRSSATAEDLPDASFAGQQESYLNVQGAEQVVEKVKECYASTFTDRAVYYRVKKNFAHLDVALSAVVQMMVFSKASGVMFTVDVATGNDTHILIEGAWGLGEYIVQGVVTPDNFLVRKQDLAIEKSNVHEKTVMLVRNPAGGCEEKPVPPEMVNAPVLTDSQIRELARYALDIEKHYGSYMDIEWGIDERNDKIWILQARPETVWSRRNKEKGAGIEVASTADSANRKILTKGLPASPGRVAGKAHVILDPSMIDTFREGEILITEMTAPDWVPAMKKARAIITNAGGMTCHASIVSRELGIPCIVGTKSRGTPATAAVPDGAEITVDATNGIVYAGIISDLVVPKTTEEGGQSITVAETFPVTGTKVYMNLGDPDLAERYAALPCDGIGLMREEFIWTTYIHEHPLYLIETGRPDRVVEGLADGMRKVCQAMAPRPVVLRFSDFKSSEYRELKGGERYEPYEPSALLGWRGASRYYDPKYIEAFKLEIKAVRKVREEYGFKNLHVMIPFCRTVEEAAKVTALMAEEGLRRGPDFKVWLMAEIPSNIILADQFNQFVDGYSIGSNDLTMLLLGCDRDNETVAHIFSERDLAVKRAIRHLIEVAHRDGKTVSICGQAPSVYPDFTEFLVKSGIDSISVNPDAVKATKKLVAQVEQRLVLDKLTGRGLVDKEDYTW
;
A
#
# COMPACT_ATOMS: atom_id res chain seq x y z
N MET A 1 -18.29 -2.90 47.64
CA MET A 1 -17.72 -1.56 47.33
C MET A 1 -17.05 -1.72 45.99
N ALA A 2 -17.49 -1.01 44.95
CA ALA A 2 -16.81 -1.06 43.65
C ALA A 2 -15.41 -0.48 43.85
N GLU A 3 -14.36 -1.22 43.51
CA GLU A 3 -13.00 -0.69 43.50
C GLU A 3 -12.97 0.56 42.62
N LYS A 4 -12.50 1.67 43.17
CA LYS A 4 -12.31 2.91 42.42
C LYS A 4 -11.22 2.63 41.39
N GLU A 5 -11.55 2.67 40.10
CA GLU A 5 -10.57 2.44 39.02
C GLU A 5 -9.39 3.41 39.17
N LYS A 6 -8.16 2.89 39.22
CA LYS A 6 -6.94 3.69 39.34
C LYS A 6 -6.75 4.56 38.09
N LEU A 7 -6.40 5.84 38.26
CA LEU A 7 -6.17 6.76 37.14
C LEU A 7 -4.72 6.70 36.62
N VAL A 8 -3.78 6.26 37.47
CA VAL A 8 -2.37 6.05 37.15
C VAL A 8 -1.97 4.64 37.57
N LEU A 9 -1.19 3.97 36.72
CA LEU A 9 -0.57 2.68 37.00
C LEU A 9 0.93 2.75 36.74
N TRP A 10 1.71 2.17 37.65
CA TRP A 10 3.16 2.02 37.47
C TRP A 10 3.48 0.89 36.48
N PHE A 11 4.64 0.93 35.83
CA PHE A 11 5.02 -0.13 34.89
C PHE A 11 5.12 -1.52 35.55
N ASP A 12 5.44 -1.60 36.84
CA ASP A 12 5.45 -2.86 37.60
C ASP A 12 4.05 -3.35 38.03
N GLU A 13 3.01 -2.55 37.80
CA GLU A 13 1.60 -2.92 37.99
C GLU A 13 0.89 -3.29 36.67
N ILE A 14 1.58 -3.17 35.53
CA ILE A 14 1.00 -3.34 34.18
C ILE A 14 1.55 -4.62 33.51
N SER A 15 0.68 -5.32 32.80
CA SER A 15 0.99 -6.51 32.00
C SER A 15 0.49 -6.38 30.55
N LYS A 16 0.90 -7.31 29.68
CA LYS A 16 0.41 -7.37 28.29
C LYS A 16 -1.11 -7.60 28.18
N GLU A 17 -1.75 -8.09 29.23
CA GLU A 17 -3.20 -8.29 29.27
C GLU A 17 -3.97 -6.96 29.46
N ASP A 18 -3.29 -5.89 29.88
CA ASP A 18 -3.90 -4.61 30.24
C ASP A 18 -4.03 -3.61 29.08
N VAL A 19 -3.92 -4.09 27.82
CA VAL A 19 -4.02 -3.25 26.61
C VAL A 19 -5.30 -2.41 26.59
N ALA A 20 -6.43 -2.95 27.07
CA ALA A 20 -7.70 -2.22 27.14
C ALA A 20 -7.71 -1.08 28.18
N ILE A 21 -6.82 -1.16 29.18
CA ILE A 21 -6.73 -0.21 30.30
C ILE A 21 -5.68 0.86 29.99
N VAL A 22 -4.52 0.50 29.43
CA VAL A 22 -3.38 1.42 29.26
C VAL A 22 -2.88 1.54 27.82
N GLY A 23 -3.55 0.92 26.85
CA GLY A 23 -3.09 0.89 25.46
C GLY A 23 -1.88 -0.02 25.25
N GLY A 24 -1.58 -0.31 23.99
CA GLY A 24 -0.61 -1.35 23.66
C GLY A 24 0.85 -1.01 23.99
N LYS A 25 1.27 0.25 23.85
CA LYS A 25 2.64 0.67 24.22
C LYS A 25 2.88 0.57 25.72
N SER A 26 1.97 1.11 26.54
CA SER A 26 2.08 1.02 28.00
C SER A 26 2.03 -0.43 28.48
N ALA A 27 1.16 -1.26 27.88
CA ALA A 27 1.06 -2.68 28.20
C ALA A 27 2.37 -3.42 27.89
N SER A 28 2.97 -3.16 26.71
CA SER A 28 4.27 -3.72 26.35
C SER A 28 5.40 -3.25 27.28
N LEU A 29 5.44 -1.95 27.63
CA LEU A 29 6.41 -1.42 28.59
C LEU A 29 6.27 -2.05 29.97
N GLY A 30 5.03 -2.23 30.45
CA GLY A 30 4.75 -2.90 31.71
C GLY A 30 5.17 -4.37 31.70
N GLU A 31 4.84 -5.09 30.62
CA GLU A 31 5.25 -6.48 30.42
C GLU A 31 6.78 -6.63 30.40
N LEU A 32 7.50 -5.76 29.67
CA LEU A 32 8.96 -5.74 29.69
C LEU A 32 9.49 -5.47 31.09
N THR A 33 8.96 -4.46 31.79
CA THR A 33 9.43 -4.05 33.13
C THR A 33 9.20 -5.14 34.18
N SER A 34 8.05 -5.82 34.14
CA SER A 34 7.63 -6.75 35.19
C SER A 34 8.01 -8.20 34.95
N ARG A 35 8.12 -8.63 33.67
CA ARG A 35 8.31 -10.05 33.31
C ARG A 35 9.68 -10.36 32.71
N THR A 36 10.41 -9.35 32.24
CA THR A 36 11.75 -9.55 31.69
C THR A 36 12.82 -8.97 32.62
N LYS A 37 14.09 -9.29 32.36
CA LYS A 37 15.24 -8.73 33.10
C LYS A 37 15.97 -7.63 32.33
N VAL A 38 15.40 -7.16 31.23
CA VAL A 38 16.03 -6.14 30.40
C VAL A 38 15.86 -4.76 31.06
N PRO A 39 16.85 -3.86 30.92
CA PRO A 39 16.78 -2.54 31.51
C PRO A 39 15.76 -1.68 30.76
N VAL A 40 14.60 -1.42 31.35
CA VAL A 40 13.59 -0.47 30.83
C VAL A 40 13.61 0.79 31.70
N PRO A 41 13.65 2.01 31.11
CA PRO A 41 13.51 3.23 31.89
C PRO A 41 12.16 3.21 32.59
N PHE A 42 12.18 3.33 33.92
CA PHE A 42 10.98 3.20 34.72
C PHE A 42 10.03 4.38 34.49
N GLY A 43 8.76 4.19 34.84
CA GLY A 43 7.72 5.17 34.57
C GLY A 43 6.36 4.70 35.04
N PHE A 44 5.36 5.46 34.64
CA PHE A 44 3.95 5.17 34.88
C PHE A 44 3.14 5.53 33.64
N ALA A 45 1.90 5.05 33.58
CA ALA A 45 0.95 5.41 32.53
C ALA A 45 -0.35 5.90 33.15
N THR A 46 -1.00 6.87 32.50
CA THR A 46 -2.40 7.17 32.79
C THR A 46 -3.29 6.09 32.20
N THR A 47 -4.44 5.82 32.81
CA THR A 47 -5.36 4.80 32.32
C THR A 47 -6.39 5.37 31.35
N ALA A 48 -7.03 4.50 30.57
CA ALA A 48 -8.20 4.83 29.76
C ALA A 48 -9.33 5.41 30.63
N ALA A 49 -9.43 4.99 31.90
CA ALA A 49 -10.34 5.57 32.88
C ALA A 49 -9.98 7.02 33.20
N ALA A 50 -8.68 7.37 33.30
CA ALA A 50 -8.23 8.74 33.47
C ALA A 50 -8.60 9.65 32.29
N TYR A 51 -8.42 9.16 31.06
CA TYR A 51 -8.86 9.88 29.86
C TYR A 51 -10.39 10.11 29.88
N ARG A 52 -11.17 9.05 30.13
CA ARG A 52 -12.64 9.16 30.20
C ARG A 52 -13.09 10.08 31.33
N TYR A 53 -12.41 10.04 32.48
CA TYR A 53 -12.65 10.94 33.60
C TYR A 53 -12.42 12.41 33.21
N PHE A 54 -11.30 12.71 32.55
CA PHE A 54 -11.01 14.04 32.02
C PHE A 54 -12.08 14.52 31.04
N ILE A 55 -12.44 13.71 30.04
CA ILE A 55 -13.44 14.07 29.02
C ILE A 55 -14.82 14.32 29.65
N LYS A 56 -15.23 13.49 30.61
CA LYS A 56 -16.53 13.59 31.27
C LYS A 56 -16.60 14.74 32.27
N HIS A 57 -15.62 14.85 33.17
CA HIS A 57 -15.62 15.86 34.24
C HIS A 57 -15.50 17.29 33.68
N SER A 58 -14.77 17.46 32.58
CA SER A 58 -14.61 18.75 31.92
C SER A 58 -15.75 19.10 30.94
N GLY A 59 -16.79 18.28 30.86
CA GLY A 59 -17.94 18.49 29.97
C GLY A 59 -17.58 18.44 28.47
N LEU A 60 -16.44 17.85 28.13
CA LEU A 60 -15.95 17.78 26.76
C LEU A 60 -16.71 16.77 25.92
N GLU A 61 -17.31 15.75 26.53
CA GLU A 61 -18.06 14.71 25.82
C GLU A 61 -19.13 15.27 24.89
N ALA A 62 -20.02 16.13 25.42
CA ALA A 62 -21.07 16.79 24.63
C ALA A 62 -20.48 17.75 23.59
N LYS A 63 -19.46 18.52 23.97
CA LYS A 63 -18.82 19.49 23.07
C LYS A 63 -18.10 18.83 21.89
N ILE A 64 -17.40 17.73 22.13
CA ILE A 64 -16.73 16.93 21.11
C ILE A 64 -17.79 16.30 20.20
N ALA A 65 -18.85 15.72 20.77
CA ALA A 65 -19.95 15.16 19.98
C ALA A 65 -20.60 16.23 19.08
N ASP A 66 -20.83 17.44 19.58
CA ASP A 66 -21.44 18.52 18.80
C ASP A 66 -20.49 19.09 17.72
N LEU A 67 -19.19 19.17 17.99
CA LEU A 67 -18.19 19.53 16.98
C LEU A 67 -18.06 18.44 15.91
N LEU A 68 -18.08 17.17 16.30
CA LEU A 68 -18.06 16.05 15.36
C LEU A 68 -19.34 15.96 14.52
N LYS A 69 -20.50 16.37 15.03
CA LYS A 69 -21.74 16.51 14.22
C LYS A 69 -21.60 17.56 13.12
N GLN A 70 -20.74 18.56 13.31
CA GLN A 70 -20.45 19.54 12.25
C GLN A 70 -19.62 18.91 11.14
N LEU A 71 -18.90 17.82 11.42
CA LEU A 71 -18.20 17.02 10.43
C LEU A 71 -19.17 16.02 9.79
N ASP A 72 -19.99 16.53 8.87
CA ASP A 72 -20.92 15.78 8.03
C ASP A 72 -20.20 14.95 6.97
N ASP A 73 -19.06 15.45 6.46
CA ASP A 73 -18.16 14.73 5.56
C ASP A 73 -16.71 14.79 6.06
N VAL A 74 -16.13 13.62 6.32
CA VAL A 74 -14.72 13.50 6.76
C VAL A 74 -13.73 13.69 5.60
N GLU A 75 -14.20 13.66 4.36
CA GLU A 75 -13.40 13.94 3.16
C GLU A 75 -13.24 15.45 2.90
N ASP A 76 -14.08 16.32 3.48
CA ASP A 76 -13.83 17.77 3.46
C ASP A 76 -12.61 18.07 4.32
N SER A 77 -11.44 18.06 3.69
CA SER A 77 -10.14 18.26 4.34
C SER A 77 -10.07 19.57 5.14
N ARG A 78 -10.77 20.62 4.69
CA ARG A 78 -10.83 21.90 5.40
C ARG A 78 -11.69 21.77 6.64
N LYS A 79 -12.90 21.22 6.53
CA LYS A 79 -13.82 21.04 7.67
C LYS A 79 -13.28 20.03 8.67
N LEU A 80 -12.68 18.94 8.22
CA LEU A 80 -11.95 17.98 9.04
C LEU A 80 -10.85 18.68 9.84
N ARG A 81 -10.02 19.50 9.18
CA ARG A 81 -8.95 20.26 9.85
C ARG A 81 -9.52 21.28 10.82
N GLU A 82 -10.57 22.01 10.46
CA GLU A 82 -11.24 22.99 11.32
C GLU A 82 -11.86 22.33 12.56
N VAL A 83 -12.64 21.26 12.38
CA VAL A 83 -13.28 20.50 13.47
C VAL A 83 -12.23 19.83 14.35
N SER A 84 -11.23 19.16 13.76
CA SER A 84 -10.15 18.50 14.51
C SER A 84 -9.32 19.51 15.30
N ALA A 85 -9.00 20.67 14.71
CA ALA A 85 -8.35 21.77 15.42
C ALA A 85 -9.24 22.33 16.53
N ALA A 86 -10.53 22.53 16.30
CA ALA A 86 -11.47 23.02 17.30
C ALA A 86 -11.63 22.05 18.48
N ILE A 87 -11.68 20.74 18.22
CA ILE A 87 -11.72 19.70 19.25
C ILE A 87 -10.42 19.69 20.05
N ARG A 88 -9.25 19.68 19.39
CA ARG A 88 -7.95 19.75 20.06
C ARG A 88 -7.84 21.01 20.92
N GLN A 89 -8.27 22.16 20.41
CA GLN A 89 -8.27 23.41 21.15
C GLN A 89 -9.25 23.38 22.33
N ALA A 90 -10.41 22.75 22.17
CA ALA A 90 -11.36 22.56 23.27
C ALA A 90 -10.76 21.70 24.40
N ILE A 91 -10.08 20.61 24.04
CA ILE A 91 -9.33 19.77 24.99
C ILE A 91 -8.24 20.59 25.67
N MET A 92 -7.43 21.33 24.91
CA MET A 92 -6.34 22.16 25.44
C MET A 92 -6.83 23.31 26.33
N ASN A 93 -8.03 23.85 26.11
CA ASN A 93 -8.60 24.91 26.94
C ASN A 93 -9.29 24.39 28.21
N ALA A 94 -9.70 23.12 28.26
CA ALA A 94 -10.39 22.55 29.41
C ALA A 94 -9.44 22.30 30.59
N PRO A 95 -9.73 22.73 31.83
CA PRO A 95 -8.84 22.47 32.96
C PRO A 95 -8.72 20.95 33.21
N MET A 96 -7.53 20.49 33.59
CA MET A 96 -7.36 19.12 34.08
C MET A 96 -8.04 19.00 35.45
N PRO A 97 -8.91 17.99 35.70
CA PRO A 97 -9.50 17.78 37.01
C PRO A 97 -8.42 17.70 38.10
N THR A 98 -8.63 18.41 39.21
CA THR A 98 -7.63 18.55 40.29
C THR A 98 -7.18 17.21 40.85
N GLU A 99 -8.08 16.22 40.93
CA GLU A 99 -7.76 14.86 41.36
C GLU A 99 -6.79 14.17 40.39
N LEU A 100 -7.07 14.22 39.07
CA LEU A 100 -6.22 13.62 38.05
C LEU A 100 -4.86 14.33 37.93
N ALA A 101 -4.86 15.67 37.95
CA ALA A 101 -3.63 16.45 37.96
C ALA A 101 -2.79 16.12 39.20
N GLY A 102 -3.43 16.05 40.37
CA GLY A 102 -2.78 15.67 41.62
C GLY A 102 -2.17 14.28 41.59
N GLU A 103 -2.86 13.27 41.04
CA GLU A 103 -2.32 11.91 40.89
C GLU A 103 -1.12 11.86 39.93
N ILE A 104 -1.19 12.53 38.78
CA ILE A 104 -0.06 12.60 37.82
C ILE A 104 1.15 13.30 38.45
N MET A 105 0.94 14.43 39.13
CA MET A 105 2.01 15.17 39.79
C MET A 105 2.63 14.38 40.94
N ALA A 106 1.81 13.68 41.74
CA ALA A 106 2.30 12.82 42.81
C ALA A 106 3.09 11.62 42.26
N ALA A 107 2.62 10.98 41.19
CA ALA A 107 3.32 9.90 40.51
C ALA A 107 4.67 10.38 39.92
N TYR A 108 4.71 11.58 39.33
CA TYR A 108 5.96 12.18 38.84
C TYR A 108 6.96 12.46 39.97
N GLN A 109 6.52 13.03 41.08
CA GLN A 109 7.38 13.27 42.25
C GLN A 109 7.89 11.95 42.86
N GLU A 110 7.03 10.93 42.92
CA GLU A 110 7.40 9.60 43.39
C GLU A 110 8.38 8.90 42.43
N LEU A 111 8.21 9.10 41.11
CA LEU A 111 9.14 8.62 40.10
C LEU A 111 10.53 9.22 40.34
N GLY A 112 10.58 10.52 40.63
CA GLY A 112 11.81 11.19 41.02
C GLY A 112 12.47 10.56 42.26
N LYS A 113 11.70 10.31 43.33
CA LYS A 113 12.24 9.64 44.52
C LYS A 113 12.76 8.23 44.23
N ARG A 114 12.05 7.44 43.42
CA ARG A 114 12.47 6.10 43.01
C ARG A 114 13.72 6.11 42.14
N ALA A 115 13.86 7.13 41.29
CA ALA A 115 15.03 7.34 40.44
C ALA A 115 16.22 7.99 41.18
N GLY A 116 15.99 8.58 42.36
CA GLY A 116 17.00 9.36 43.08
C GLY A 116 17.24 10.75 42.51
N GLU A 117 16.30 11.29 41.72
CA GLU A 117 16.36 12.61 41.07
C GLU A 117 15.14 13.44 41.46
N VAL A 118 15.31 14.69 41.94
CA VAL A 118 14.17 15.48 42.45
C VAL A 118 13.17 15.89 41.36
N ASP A 119 13.66 16.15 40.15
CA ASP A 119 12.86 16.64 39.03
C ASP A 119 13.37 16.04 37.71
N PRO A 120 13.11 14.73 37.48
CA PRO A 120 13.71 14.00 36.39
C PRO A 120 13.12 14.39 35.03
N PHE A 121 13.97 14.42 34.00
CA PHE A 121 13.45 14.56 32.64
C PHE A 121 12.70 13.29 32.22
N VAL A 122 11.53 13.45 31.62
CA VAL A 122 10.68 12.36 31.13
C VAL A 122 10.31 12.53 29.66
N ALA A 123 9.95 11.42 29.03
CA ALA A 123 9.24 11.39 27.76
C ALA A 123 7.76 11.13 28.04
N VAL A 124 6.88 11.89 27.39
CA VAL A 124 5.43 11.71 27.45
C VAL A 124 4.95 11.20 26.10
N ARG A 125 4.45 9.96 26.03
CA ARG A 125 4.10 9.27 24.78
C ARG A 125 2.66 8.81 24.79
N SER A 126 2.01 8.91 23.64
CA SER A 126 0.66 8.40 23.42
C SER A 126 0.63 6.87 23.28
N SER A 127 -0.33 6.23 23.96
CA SER A 127 -0.58 4.78 23.93
C SER A 127 -2.08 4.54 23.79
N ALA A 128 -2.56 4.29 22.57
CA ALA A 128 -3.99 4.09 22.34
C ALA A 128 -4.44 2.65 22.58
N THR A 129 -5.67 2.49 23.08
CA THR A 129 -6.33 1.18 23.28
C THR A 129 -6.62 0.44 21.97
N ALA A 130 -6.56 1.13 20.83
CA ALA A 130 -6.80 0.58 19.50
C ALA A 130 -5.54 0.57 18.59
N GLU A 131 -4.37 0.99 19.09
CA GLU A 131 -3.14 1.18 18.30
C GLU A 131 -2.56 -0.12 17.70
N ASP A 132 -2.81 -1.26 18.37
CA ASP A 132 -2.22 -2.57 18.07
C ASP A 132 -3.25 -3.65 17.70
N LEU A 133 -4.41 -3.26 17.18
CA LEU A 133 -5.37 -4.23 16.64
C LEU A 133 -4.80 -4.88 15.36
N PRO A 134 -4.97 -6.20 15.13
CA PRO A 134 -4.38 -6.94 14.01
C PRO A 134 -4.62 -6.34 12.61
N ASP A 135 -5.72 -5.58 12.47
CA ASP A 135 -6.20 -4.96 11.22
C ASP A 135 -6.12 -3.42 11.22
N ALA A 136 -5.55 -2.81 12.27
CA ALA A 136 -5.43 -1.36 12.42
C ALA A 136 -4.07 -0.97 13.03
N SER A 137 -3.15 -0.49 12.19
CA SER A 137 -1.88 0.08 12.64
C SER A 137 -1.99 1.62 12.66
N PHE A 138 -1.97 2.19 13.87
CA PHE A 138 -1.91 3.64 14.08
C PHE A 138 -0.46 4.17 14.14
N ALA A 139 0.52 3.35 13.70
CA ALA A 139 1.94 3.65 13.83
C ALA A 139 2.30 5.02 13.20
N GLY A 140 2.94 5.87 14.00
CA GLY A 140 3.43 7.19 13.59
C GLY A 140 2.34 8.26 13.39
N GLN A 141 1.12 8.06 13.91
CA GLN A 141 0.01 9.02 13.77
C GLN A 141 -0.23 9.92 15.00
N GLN A 142 0.42 9.63 16.13
CA GLN A 142 0.19 10.29 17.42
C GLN A 142 1.47 10.92 17.97
N GLU A 143 1.31 11.95 18.79
CA GLU A 143 2.43 12.80 19.25
C GLU A 143 3.19 12.16 20.43
N SER A 144 4.49 12.41 20.47
CA SER A 144 5.40 12.06 21.57
C SER A 144 6.22 13.30 21.92
N TYR A 145 6.32 13.62 23.20
CA TYR A 145 7.07 14.77 23.68
C TYR A 145 8.28 14.29 24.46
N LEU A 146 9.46 14.65 23.99
CA LEU A 146 10.72 14.27 24.60
C LEU A 146 11.25 15.38 25.50
N ASN A 147 12.01 14.99 26.52
CA ASN A 147 12.76 15.91 27.36
C ASN A 147 11.88 16.95 28.09
N VAL A 148 10.81 16.46 28.73
CA VAL A 148 9.85 17.22 29.53
C VAL A 148 10.30 17.23 30.99
N GLN A 149 10.18 18.37 31.69
CA GLN A 149 10.59 18.51 33.09
C GLN A 149 9.58 19.34 33.89
N GLY A 150 9.33 18.92 35.13
CA GLY A 150 8.42 19.59 36.04
C GLY A 150 7.02 18.98 36.02
N ALA A 151 6.44 18.82 37.21
CA ALA A 151 5.16 18.15 37.39
C ALA A 151 4.00 18.82 36.62
N GLU A 152 3.98 20.15 36.56
CA GLU A 152 2.98 20.91 35.81
C GLU A 152 3.10 20.70 34.30
N GLN A 153 4.34 20.70 33.79
CA GLN A 153 4.60 20.48 32.36
C GLN A 153 4.23 19.05 31.94
N VAL A 154 4.46 18.05 32.81
CA VAL A 154 4.01 16.67 32.56
C VAL A 154 2.49 16.60 32.44
N VAL A 155 1.74 17.28 33.31
CA VAL A 155 0.27 17.36 33.21
C VAL A 155 -0.16 18.01 31.89
N GLU A 156 0.51 19.07 31.47
CA GLU A 156 0.26 19.72 30.18
C GLU A 156 0.53 18.78 29.00
N LYS A 157 1.68 18.07 28.98
CA LYS A 157 2.01 17.12 27.91
C LYS A 157 1.12 15.89 27.88
N VAL A 158 0.65 15.40 29.03
CA VAL A 158 -0.39 14.35 29.08
C VAL A 158 -1.68 14.84 28.41
N LYS A 159 -2.05 16.10 28.64
CA LYS A 159 -3.22 16.71 28.01
C LYS A 159 -3.05 16.90 26.50
N GLU A 160 -1.86 17.28 26.05
CA GLU A 160 -1.53 17.33 24.63
C GLU A 160 -1.63 15.93 23.99
N CYS A 161 -1.14 14.88 24.67
CA CYS A 161 -1.37 13.50 24.23
C CYS A 161 -2.88 13.21 24.10
N TYR A 162 -3.70 13.57 25.10
CA TYR A 162 -5.16 13.39 25.00
C TYR A 162 -5.76 14.14 23.81
N ALA A 163 -5.30 15.35 23.51
CA ALA A 163 -5.71 16.11 22.33
C ALA A 163 -5.30 15.39 21.03
N SER A 164 -4.12 14.76 20.98
CA SER A 164 -3.61 14.06 19.79
C SER A 164 -4.50 12.91 19.31
N THR A 165 -5.40 12.41 20.16
CA THR A 165 -6.44 11.46 19.73
C THR A 165 -7.30 12.02 18.59
N PHE A 166 -7.45 13.34 18.51
CA PHE A 166 -8.23 14.06 17.50
C PHE A 166 -7.34 14.81 16.50
N THR A 167 -6.18 14.25 16.14
CA THR A 167 -5.46 14.72 14.94
C THR A 167 -6.29 14.45 13.69
N ASP A 168 -6.11 15.25 12.64
CA ASP A 168 -6.85 15.16 11.38
C ASP A 168 -6.83 13.71 10.85
N ARG A 169 -5.65 13.08 10.88
CA ARG A 169 -5.45 11.68 10.47
C ARG A 169 -6.17 10.68 11.37
N ALA A 170 -6.16 10.88 12.70
CA ALA A 170 -6.83 9.99 13.65
C ALA A 170 -8.35 10.13 13.63
N VAL A 171 -8.89 11.34 13.39
CA VAL A 171 -10.33 11.56 13.16
C VAL A 171 -10.74 10.92 11.84
N TYR A 172 -10.02 11.21 10.75
CA TYR A 172 -10.25 10.62 9.42
C TYR A 172 -10.30 9.09 9.47
N TYR A 173 -9.28 8.48 10.06
CA TYR A 173 -9.18 7.04 10.16
C TYR A 173 -10.34 6.42 10.94
N ARG A 174 -10.72 7.02 12.08
CA ARG A 174 -11.81 6.50 12.93
C ARG A 174 -13.15 6.58 12.24
N VAL A 175 -13.46 7.68 11.54
CA VAL A 175 -14.69 7.76 10.72
C VAL A 175 -14.65 6.70 9.61
N LYS A 176 -13.54 6.55 8.89
CA LYS A 176 -13.41 5.56 7.79
C LYS A 176 -13.54 4.11 8.22
N LYS A 177 -13.10 3.79 9.43
CA LYS A 177 -13.25 2.45 10.03
C LYS A 177 -14.55 2.27 10.82
N ASN A 178 -15.40 3.30 10.85
CA ASN A 178 -16.67 3.32 11.58
C ASN A 178 -16.50 3.04 13.08
N PHE A 179 -15.41 3.55 13.67
CA PHE A 179 -15.18 3.53 15.11
C PHE A 179 -15.76 4.78 15.75
N ALA A 180 -16.56 4.62 16.80
CA ALA A 180 -17.04 5.75 17.55
C ALA A 180 -15.87 6.49 18.22
N HIS A 181 -15.77 7.80 17.98
CA HIS A 181 -14.64 8.60 18.46
C HIS A 181 -14.48 8.61 19.98
N LEU A 182 -15.60 8.52 20.71
CA LEU A 182 -15.65 8.54 22.17
C LEU A 182 -15.37 7.17 22.80
N ASP A 183 -15.43 6.08 22.02
CA ASP A 183 -15.14 4.73 22.52
C ASP A 183 -13.62 4.48 22.62
N VAL A 184 -12.84 5.18 21.79
CA VAL A 184 -11.37 5.11 21.79
C VAL A 184 -10.81 6.00 22.89
N ALA A 185 -10.26 5.38 23.91
CA ALA A 185 -9.52 6.06 24.97
C ALA A 185 -8.01 5.99 24.72
N LEU A 186 -7.29 7.01 25.19
CA LEU A 186 -5.84 7.11 25.13
C LEU A 186 -5.23 7.10 26.53
N SER A 187 -4.18 6.31 26.68
CA SER A 187 -3.28 6.35 27.82
C SER A 187 -2.05 7.17 27.45
N ALA A 188 -1.51 7.93 28.41
CA ALA A 188 -0.26 8.65 28.26
C ALA A 188 0.81 7.96 29.10
N VAL A 189 1.86 7.49 28.45
CA VAL A 189 3.08 6.95 29.07
C VAL A 189 3.92 8.12 29.54
N VAL A 190 4.31 8.14 30.82
CA VAL A 190 5.33 9.04 31.37
C VAL A 190 6.52 8.18 31.77
N GLN A 191 7.57 8.23 30.96
CA GLN A 191 8.75 7.38 31.08
C GLN A 191 10.00 8.21 31.34
N MET A 192 10.89 7.76 32.22
CA MET A 192 12.20 8.40 32.42
C MET A 192 12.94 8.58 31.10
N MET A 193 13.43 9.80 30.86
CA MET A 193 14.15 10.12 29.64
C MET A 193 15.54 9.50 29.68
N VAL A 194 15.92 8.79 28.61
CA VAL A 194 17.30 8.33 28.41
C VAL A 194 18.06 9.41 27.66
N PHE A 195 19.21 9.81 28.22
CA PHE A 195 20.01 10.93 27.72
C PHE A 195 20.90 10.38 26.61
N SER A 196 20.26 10.02 25.49
CA SER A 196 20.86 9.09 24.54
C SER A 196 22.01 9.77 23.78
N LYS A 197 23.24 9.31 24.03
CA LYS A 197 24.37 9.66 23.15
C LYS A 197 24.32 8.89 21.84
N ALA A 198 23.77 7.69 21.88
CA ALA A 198 23.44 6.86 20.73
C ALA A 198 22.14 6.12 21.00
N SER A 199 21.39 5.85 19.96
CA SER A 199 20.12 5.13 20.04
C SER A 199 19.83 4.43 18.73
N GLY A 200 18.80 3.58 18.72
CA GLY A 200 18.40 2.91 17.50
C GLY A 200 17.33 1.86 17.68
N VAL A 201 17.26 1.00 16.68
CA VAL A 201 16.28 -0.08 16.59
C VAL A 201 17.00 -1.41 16.40
N MET A 202 16.39 -2.50 16.84
CA MET A 202 16.89 -3.83 16.57
C MET A 202 15.75 -4.80 16.31
N PHE A 203 16.00 -5.74 15.40
CA PHE A 203 15.07 -6.75 14.97
C PHE A 203 15.63 -8.13 15.28
N THR A 204 14.81 -9.01 15.86
CA THR A 204 15.22 -10.40 16.16
C THR A 204 15.13 -11.32 14.95
N VAL A 205 15.04 -10.75 13.75
CA VAL A 205 15.12 -11.43 12.47
C VAL A 205 15.81 -10.45 11.51
N ASP A 206 16.60 -10.96 10.58
CA ASP A 206 17.04 -10.13 9.48
C ASP A 206 15.83 -9.77 8.61
N VAL A 207 15.33 -8.55 8.76
CA VAL A 207 14.15 -8.05 8.04
C VAL A 207 14.32 -8.09 6.51
N ALA A 208 15.55 -8.07 6.00
CA ALA A 208 15.85 -8.13 4.58
C ALA A 208 15.72 -9.53 4.00
N THR A 209 16.13 -10.55 4.75
CA THR A 209 16.26 -11.93 4.25
C THR A 209 15.26 -12.90 4.88
N GLY A 210 14.66 -12.53 6.01
CA GLY A 210 13.87 -13.40 6.87
C GLY A 210 14.70 -14.42 7.62
N ASN A 211 16.03 -14.25 7.67
CA ASN A 211 16.91 -15.12 8.40
C ASN A 211 16.72 -14.92 9.90
N ASP A 212 16.16 -15.92 10.56
CA ASP A 212 15.85 -15.92 11.98
C ASP A 212 17.00 -16.39 12.87
N THR A 213 18.14 -16.74 12.26
CA THR A 213 19.37 -17.08 12.98
C THR A 213 20.19 -15.84 13.37
N HIS A 214 19.77 -14.64 12.95
CA HIS A 214 20.47 -13.38 13.21
C HIS A 214 19.57 -12.32 13.85
N ILE A 215 20.21 -11.37 14.51
CA ILE A 215 19.65 -10.13 15.04
C ILE A 215 20.27 -8.99 14.24
N LEU A 216 19.44 -8.10 13.71
CA LEU A 216 19.89 -6.86 13.08
C LEU A 216 19.80 -5.73 14.11
N ILE A 217 20.90 -5.04 14.39
CA ILE A 217 20.96 -3.87 15.26
C ILE A 217 21.33 -2.67 14.40
N GLU A 218 20.50 -1.63 14.41
CA GLU A 218 20.77 -0.35 13.75
C GLU A 218 20.92 0.76 14.80
N GLY A 219 21.85 1.70 14.59
CA GLY A 219 22.07 2.82 15.53
C GLY A 219 22.58 4.11 14.88
N ALA A 220 22.25 5.25 15.49
CA ALA A 220 22.78 6.57 15.13
C ALA A 220 23.13 7.38 16.39
N TRP A 221 23.81 8.50 16.23
CA TRP A 221 24.13 9.42 17.32
C TRP A 221 22.87 10.20 17.76
N GLY A 222 22.79 10.50 19.06
CA GLY A 222 21.68 11.24 19.66
C GLY A 222 20.42 10.39 19.93
N LEU A 223 19.27 11.05 19.90
CA LEU A 223 17.93 10.48 20.15
C LEU A 223 17.39 9.71 18.94
N GLY A 224 16.61 8.65 19.20
CA GLY A 224 16.26 7.63 18.18
C GLY A 224 15.22 8.06 17.15
N GLU A 225 14.61 9.23 17.35
CA GLU A 225 13.54 9.75 16.49
C GLU A 225 13.99 9.89 15.02
N TYR A 226 15.22 10.32 14.78
CA TYR A 226 15.77 10.51 13.43
C TYR A 226 16.00 9.19 12.69
N ILE A 227 16.20 8.09 13.40
CA ILE A 227 16.32 6.75 12.81
C ILE A 227 14.94 6.25 12.42
N VAL A 228 13.95 6.40 13.31
CA VAL A 228 12.56 6.00 13.06
C VAL A 228 11.95 6.81 11.90
N GLN A 229 12.31 8.09 11.77
CA GLN A 229 11.86 8.98 10.69
C GLN A 229 12.68 8.84 9.39
N GLY A 230 13.82 8.13 9.40
CA GLY A 230 14.68 7.96 8.23
C GLY A 230 15.49 9.20 7.84
N VAL A 231 15.72 10.13 8.77
CA VAL A 231 16.52 11.37 8.57
C VAL A 231 18.01 11.04 8.50
N VAL A 232 18.47 10.02 9.23
CA VAL A 232 19.87 9.58 9.28
C VAL A 232 19.99 8.16 8.77
N THR A 233 21.08 7.86 8.05
CA THR A 233 21.44 6.47 7.72
C THR A 233 22.19 5.86 8.92
N PRO A 234 21.60 4.90 9.64
CA PRO A 234 22.21 4.34 10.85
C PRO A 234 23.34 3.38 10.49
N ASP A 235 24.26 3.17 11.43
CA ASP A 235 25.16 2.01 11.42
C ASP A 235 24.34 0.73 11.51
N ASN A 236 24.81 -0.35 10.91
CA ASN A 236 24.16 -1.65 11.01
C ASN A 236 25.13 -2.74 11.47
N PHE A 237 24.66 -3.58 12.38
CA PHE A 237 25.39 -4.68 12.98
C PHE A 237 24.56 -5.94 12.89
N LEU A 238 25.11 -6.98 12.27
CA LEU A 238 24.45 -8.28 12.15
C LEU A 238 25.08 -9.25 13.14
N VAL A 239 24.27 -9.75 14.08
CA VAL A 239 24.72 -10.60 15.19
C VAL A 239 24.07 -11.97 15.09
N ARG A 240 24.87 -13.03 15.13
CA ARG A 240 24.37 -14.41 15.12
C ARG A 240 23.81 -14.80 16.48
N LYS A 241 22.60 -15.34 16.53
CA LYS A 241 21.90 -15.66 17.80
C LYS A 241 22.59 -16.75 18.63
N GLN A 242 23.22 -17.71 17.98
CA GLN A 242 23.77 -18.91 18.64
C GLN A 242 24.90 -18.58 19.63
N ASP A 243 25.80 -17.68 19.26
CA ASP A 243 27.02 -17.37 20.02
C ASP A 243 27.26 -15.85 20.18
N LEU A 244 26.33 -15.02 19.70
CA LEU A 244 26.41 -13.56 19.72
C LEU A 244 27.63 -13.01 18.98
N ALA A 245 28.13 -13.75 17.98
CA ALA A 245 29.20 -13.27 17.12
C ALA A 245 28.69 -12.14 16.22
N ILE A 246 29.45 -11.05 16.17
CA ILE A 246 29.21 -9.92 15.26
C ILE A 246 29.78 -10.33 13.91
N GLU A 247 28.91 -10.67 12.96
CA GLU A 247 29.33 -11.13 11.63
C GLU A 247 29.54 -9.98 10.65
N LYS A 248 28.76 -8.91 10.80
CA LYS A 248 28.84 -7.73 9.95
C LYS A 248 28.74 -6.47 10.79
N SER A 249 29.58 -5.49 10.48
CA SER A 249 29.57 -4.15 11.05
C SER A 249 29.75 -3.16 9.90
N ASN A 250 28.69 -2.46 9.50
CA ASN A 250 28.77 -1.40 8.51
C ASN A 250 28.51 -0.07 9.21
N VAL A 251 29.56 0.74 9.29
CA VAL A 251 29.49 2.11 9.80
C VAL A 251 29.18 3.03 8.63
N HIS A 252 28.15 3.85 8.79
CA HIS A 252 27.69 4.80 7.80
C HIS A 252 28.04 6.24 8.22
N GLU A 253 28.08 7.15 7.25
CA GLU A 253 28.29 8.58 7.51
C GLU A 253 27.04 9.15 8.20
N LYS A 254 27.21 9.74 9.39
CA LYS A 254 26.13 10.35 10.18
C LYS A 254 26.42 11.84 10.31
N THR A 255 25.71 12.67 9.54
CA THR A 255 25.99 14.11 9.44
C THR A 255 25.20 14.96 10.44
N VAL A 256 24.04 14.47 10.90
CA VAL A 256 23.16 15.15 11.85
C VAL A 256 22.74 14.22 12.98
N MET A 257 22.47 14.79 14.15
CA MET A 257 21.95 14.10 15.33
C MET A 257 20.93 14.96 16.05
N LEU A 258 19.87 14.34 16.57
CA LEU A 258 18.90 15.00 17.44
C LEU A 258 19.39 14.91 18.88
N VAL A 259 19.60 16.04 19.53
CA VAL A 259 20.06 16.09 20.92
C VAL A 259 19.02 16.75 21.82
N ARG A 260 19.13 16.48 23.12
CA ARG A 260 18.34 17.18 24.12
C ARG A 260 18.80 18.63 24.24
N ASN A 261 17.86 19.54 24.40
CA ASN A 261 18.14 20.88 24.87
C ASN A 261 18.13 20.91 26.42
N PRO A 262 19.17 21.40 27.10
CA PRO A 262 19.17 21.52 28.57
C PRO A 262 17.98 22.30 29.14
N ALA A 263 17.37 23.21 28.36
CA ALA A 263 16.20 24.00 28.75
C ALA A 263 14.84 23.30 28.47
N GLY A 264 14.85 22.07 27.95
CA GLY A 264 13.66 21.30 27.58
C GLY A 264 13.46 21.19 26.06
N GLY A 265 12.87 20.07 25.61
CA GLY A 265 12.71 19.75 24.19
C GLY A 265 13.98 19.23 23.51
N CYS A 266 14.01 19.23 22.18
CA CYS A 266 15.11 18.69 21.38
C CYS A 266 15.55 19.66 20.29
N GLU A 267 16.81 19.58 19.87
CA GLU A 267 17.37 20.38 18.79
C GLU A 267 18.23 19.52 17.87
N GLU A 268 18.20 19.84 16.58
CA GLU A 268 19.10 19.24 15.60
C GLU A 268 20.50 19.86 15.73
N LYS A 269 21.53 19.00 15.74
CA LYS A 269 22.92 19.44 15.65
C LYS A 269 23.68 18.64 14.58
N PRO A 270 24.66 19.26 13.92
CA PRO A 270 25.63 18.52 13.13
C PRO A 270 26.43 17.60 14.04
N VAL A 271 26.72 16.38 13.57
CA VAL A 271 27.59 15.45 14.27
C VAL A 271 29.04 15.98 14.22
N PRO A 272 29.80 15.98 15.34
CA PRO A 272 31.19 16.40 15.34
C PRO A 272 32.03 15.62 14.30
N PRO A 273 32.96 16.25 13.56
CA PRO A 273 33.69 15.62 12.45
C PRO A 273 34.35 14.27 12.79
N GLU A 274 34.86 14.13 14.01
CA GLU A 274 35.48 12.92 14.55
C GLU A 274 34.49 11.77 14.77
N MET A 275 33.20 12.06 14.94
CA MET A 275 32.13 11.09 15.20
C MET A 275 31.37 10.68 13.92
N VAL A 276 31.45 11.48 12.85
CA VAL A 276 30.68 11.28 11.61
C VAL A 276 30.85 9.88 11.03
N ASN A 277 32.10 9.36 11.02
CA ASN A 277 32.45 8.03 10.51
C ASN A 277 32.83 7.05 11.61
N ALA A 278 32.61 7.40 12.87
CA ALA A 278 32.87 6.50 13.99
C ALA A 278 31.69 5.53 14.20
N PRO A 279 31.95 4.29 14.66
CA PRO A 279 30.88 3.37 15.04
C PRO A 279 30.12 3.90 16.25
N VAL A 280 28.79 3.90 16.18
CA VAL A 280 27.90 4.34 17.27
C VAL A 280 27.88 3.39 18.47
N LEU A 281 28.27 2.14 18.25
CA LEU A 281 28.29 1.08 19.25
C LEU A 281 29.66 0.43 19.35
N THR A 282 30.03 0.09 20.59
CA THR A 282 31.15 -0.81 20.85
C THR A 282 30.73 -2.27 20.71
N ASP A 283 31.70 -3.13 20.42
CA ASP A 283 31.57 -4.57 20.35
C ASP A 283 30.88 -5.21 21.59
N SER A 284 31.13 -4.68 22.78
CA SER A 284 30.50 -5.14 24.02
C SER A 284 29.03 -4.72 24.08
N GLN A 285 28.71 -3.48 23.70
CA GLN A 285 27.34 -2.96 23.64
C GLN A 285 26.48 -3.71 22.61
N ILE A 286 27.05 -4.06 21.44
CA ILE A 286 26.36 -4.86 20.42
C ILE A 286 25.95 -6.23 20.98
N ARG A 287 26.87 -6.92 21.67
CA ARG A 287 26.57 -8.23 22.29
C ARG A 287 25.58 -8.11 23.43
N GLU A 288 25.61 -7.02 24.19
CA GLU A 288 24.64 -6.76 25.25
C GLU A 288 23.23 -6.50 24.70
N LEU A 289 23.09 -5.66 23.67
CA LEU A 289 21.83 -5.45 22.96
C LEU A 289 21.27 -6.75 22.40
N ALA A 290 22.14 -7.58 21.77
CA ALA A 290 21.73 -8.87 21.24
C ALA A 290 21.22 -9.83 22.33
N ARG A 291 21.81 -9.83 23.54
CA ARG A 291 21.28 -10.58 24.69
C ARG A 291 19.89 -10.11 25.09
N TYR A 292 19.67 -8.79 25.20
CA TYR A 292 18.35 -8.25 25.51
C TYR A 292 17.32 -8.61 24.44
N ALA A 293 17.70 -8.55 23.16
CA ALA A 293 16.83 -8.92 22.06
C ALA A 293 16.37 -10.40 22.14
N LEU A 294 17.29 -11.32 22.46
CA LEU A 294 16.97 -12.74 22.68
C LEU A 294 16.05 -12.97 23.88
N ASP A 295 16.32 -12.30 25.00
CA ASP A 295 15.48 -12.42 26.21
C ASP A 295 14.04 -11.94 25.94
N ILE A 296 13.89 -10.85 25.17
CA ILE A 296 12.60 -10.30 24.76
C ILE A 296 11.90 -11.25 23.76
N GLU A 297 12.58 -11.70 22.71
CA GLU A 297 12.01 -12.66 21.74
C GLU A 297 11.54 -13.95 22.42
N LYS A 298 12.35 -14.49 23.33
CA LYS A 298 12.01 -15.69 24.11
C LYS A 298 10.76 -15.48 24.96
N HIS A 299 10.59 -14.30 25.55
CA HIS A 299 9.43 -13.96 26.37
C HIS A 299 8.14 -13.85 25.55
N TYR A 300 8.20 -13.18 24.41
CA TYR A 300 7.03 -12.94 23.55
C TYR A 300 6.70 -14.11 22.60
N GLY A 301 7.66 -14.97 22.28
CA GLY A 301 7.47 -16.13 21.41
C GLY A 301 7.25 -15.78 19.93
N SER A 302 7.64 -14.57 19.52
CA SER A 302 7.55 -14.07 18.14
C SER A 302 8.78 -13.22 17.81
N TYR A 303 9.01 -12.94 16.53
CA TYR A 303 10.04 -11.97 16.15
C TYR A 303 9.66 -10.58 16.67
N MET A 304 10.65 -9.79 17.07
CA MET A 304 10.45 -8.53 17.77
C MET A 304 11.14 -7.37 17.06
N ASP A 305 10.48 -6.22 17.10
CA ASP A 305 10.96 -4.87 16.74
C ASP A 305 11.17 -4.10 18.06
N ILE A 306 12.40 -3.69 18.36
CA ILE A 306 12.82 -3.20 19.67
C ILE A 306 13.59 -1.88 19.52
N GLU A 307 13.19 -0.85 20.27
CA GLU A 307 13.87 0.44 20.33
C GLU A 307 14.81 0.49 21.54
N TRP A 308 16.00 1.09 21.39
CA TRP A 308 17.01 1.17 22.45
C TRP A 308 17.73 2.53 22.47
N GLY A 309 18.33 2.87 23.61
CA GLY A 309 19.16 4.05 23.80
C GLY A 309 20.30 3.82 24.79
N ILE A 310 21.45 4.46 24.58
CA ILE A 310 22.60 4.44 25.49
C ILE A 310 22.69 5.78 26.21
N ASP A 311 22.56 5.74 27.52
CA ASP A 311 22.61 6.94 28.35
C ASP A 311 24.03 7.51 28.43
N GLU A 312 24.20 8.79 28.10
CA GLU A 312 25.48 9.49 28.13
C GLU A 312 26.07 9.64 29.54
N ARG A 313 25.23 9.54 30.58
CA ARG A 313 25.65 9.76 31.97
C ARG A 313 26.40 8.56 32.56
N ASN A 314 26.09 7.34 32.10
CA ASN A 314 26.59 6.10 32.70
C ASN A 314 26.86 4.97 31.71
N ASP A 315 26.76 5.22 30.41
CA ASP A 315 26.97 4.24 29.34
C ASP A 315 26.00 3.04 29.35
N LYS A 316 24.93 3.12 30.15
CA LYS A 316 23.97 2.04 30.28
C LYS A 316 23.02 2.00 29.08
N ILE A 317 22.84 0.79 28.55
CA ILE A 317 21.83 0.50 27.53
C ILE A 317 20.45 0.39 28.20
N TRP A 318 19.47 0.99 27.55
CA TRP A 318 18.06 0.95 27.93
C TRP A 318 17.20 0.51 26.74
N ILE A 319 16.22 -0.34 27.00
CA ILE A 319 15.18 -0.72 26.06
C ILE A 319 14.01 0.26 26.22
N LEU A 320 13.70 0.98 25.15
CA LEU A 320 12.73 2.07 25.13
C LEU A 320 11.34 1.61 24.73
N GLN A 321 11.24 0.54 23.92
CA GLN A 321 9.99 -0.06 23.46
C GLN A 321 10.27 -1.45 22.86
N ALA A 322 9.31 -2.37 22.90
CA ALA A 322 9.33 -3.58 22.09
C ALA A 322 7.93 -3.91 21.59
N ARG A 323 7.82 -4.49 20.39
CA ARG A 323 6.57 -5.02 19.84
C ARG A 323 6.83 -6.16 18.87
N PRO A 324 5.83 -7.02 18.57
CA PRO A 324 5.99 -8.05 17.55
C PRO A 324 6.28 -7.45 16.16
N GLU A 325 7.26 -8.02 15.47
CA GLU A 325 7.52 -7.77 14.05
C GLU A 325 6.36 -8.36 13.23
N THR A 326 5.84 -7.65 12.23
CA THR A 326 4.54 -7.96 11.63
C THR A 326 4.61 -8.80 10.35
N VAL A 327 5.72 -8.77 9.61
CA VAL A 327 5.87 -9.44 8.30
C VAL A 327 6.24 -10.91 8.48
N TRP A 328 7.32 -11.18 9.19
CA TRP A 328 7.88 -12.51 9.39
C TRP A 328 7.16 -13.26 10.52
N SER A 329 6.64 -12.57 11.55
CA SER A 329 5.87 -13.27 12.61
C SER A 329 4.54 -13.82 12.09
N ARG A 330 3.90 -13.17 11.10
CA ARG A 330 2.72 -13.72 10.40
C ARG A 330 3.08 -15.02 9.68
N ARG A 331 4.19 -15.01 8.93
CA ARG A 331 4.70 -16.20 8.23
C ARG A 331 5.18 -17.30 9.18
N ASN A 332 5.72 -16.98 10.35
CA ASN A 332 6.15 -17.98 11.34
C ASN A 332 4.96 -18.64 12.05
N LYS A 333 3.88 -17.89 12.32
CA LYS A 333 2.60 -18.45 12.79
C LYS A 333 1.99 -19.41 11.76
N GLU A 334 2.17 -19.12 10.47
CA GLU A 334 1.76 -20.02 9.38
C GLU A 334 2.68 -21.27 9.26
N LYS A 335 3.98 -21.15 9.58
CA LYS A 335 4.95 -22.27 9.63
C LYS A 335 4.76 -23.23 10.81
N GLY A 336 4.00 -22.86 11.84
CA GLY A 336 3.68 -23.73 12.98
C GLY A 336 2.91 -25.02 12.61
N ALA A 337 2.40 -25.11 11.37
CA ALA A 337 1.95 -26.34 10.75
C ALA A 337 3.10 -26.93 9.91
N GLY A 338 3.81 -27.90 10.47
CA GLY A 338 5.15 -28.32 10.04
C GLY A 338 5.33 -28.63 8.55
N ILE A 339 6.31 -27.97 7.96
CA ILE A 339 7.03 -28.40 6.75
C ILE A 339 8.50 -27.99 6.96
N GLU A 340 9.40 -28.98 7.08
CA GLU A 340 10.85 -28.76 7.13
C GLU A 340 11.36 -28.20 5.80
N VAL A 341 12.22 -27.18 5.84
CA VAL A 341 12.93 -26.67 4.65
C VAL A 341 14.43 -26.81 4.89
N ALA A 342 15.08 -27.57 4.02
CA ALA A 342 16.52 -27.81 4.02
C ALA A 342 17.31 -26.50 3.81
N SER A 343 18.35 -26.32 4.63
CA SER A 343 19.32 -25.23 4.56
C SER A 343 20.37 -25.51 3.49
N THR A 344 20.57 -24.59 2.54
CA THR A 344 21.77 -24.55 1.69
C THR A 344 22.56 -23.28 2.00
N ALA A 345 23.80 -23.48 2.41
CA ALA A 345 24.78 -22.46 2.75
C ALA A 345 25.37 -21.80 1.49
N ASP A 346 25.29 -20.46 1.39
CA ASP A 346 26.29 -19.60 0.68
C ASP A 346 25.95 -18.07 0.69
N SER A 347 25.41 -17.50 1.78
CA SER A 347 24.93 -16.09 1.79
C SER A 347 25.91 -15.03 2.33
N ALA A 348 27.21 -15.32 2.42
CA ALA A 348 28.11 -14.58 3.33
C ALA A 348 28.69 -13.23 2.83
N ASN A 349 28.32 -12.65 1.68
CA ASN A 349 28.98 -11.40 1.25
C ASN A 349 28.20 -10.49 0.27
N ARG A 350 26.95 -10.12 0.59
CA ARG A 350 26.16 -9.20 -0.26
C ARG A 350 26.30 -7.74 0.22
N LYS A 351 26.88 -6.86 -0.61
CA LYS A 351 27.02 -5.41 -0.34
C LYS A 351 25.75 -4.68 -0.76
N ILE A 352 25.11 -3.95 0.15
CA ILE A 352 23.90 -3.15 -0.12
C ILE A 352 24.34 -1.75 -0.57
N LEU A 353 23.73 -1.23 -1.63
CA LEU A 353 23.96 0.13 -2.15
C LEU A 353 22.92 1.11 -1.61
N THR A 354 21.63 0.77 -1.64
CA THR A 354 20.55 1.64 -1.15
C THR A 354 19.29 0.83 -0.77
N LYS A 355 18.35 1.48 -0.07
CA LYS A 355 17.05 0.93 0.35
C LYS A 355 15.93 1.92 0.02
N GLY A 356 14.71 1.43 -0.23
CA GLY A 356 13.52 2.23 -0.48
C GLY A 356 12.22 1.48 -0.19
N LEU A 357 11.09 2.08 -0.50
CA LEU A 357 9.78 1.47 -0.37
C LEU A 357 9.55 0.44 -1.49
N PRO A 358 9.09 -0.78 -1.17
CA PRO A 358 8.84 -1.84 -2.16
C PRO A 358 7.55 -1.55 -2.95
N ALA A 359 7.64 -0.75 -3.99
CA ALA A 359 6.50 -0.31 -4.78
C ALA A 359 5.91 -1.43 -5.64
N SER A 360 6.75 -2.20 -6.34
CA SER A 360 6.33 -3.34 -7.17
C SER A 360 7.28 -4.52 -6.91
N PRO A 361 6.77 -5.70 -6.52
CA PRO A 361 7.62 -6.80 -6.05
C PRO A 361 8.40 -7.46 -7.18
N GLY A 362 9.55 -8.03 -6.86
CA GLY A 362 10.37 -8.84 -7.77
C GLY A 362 11.85 -8.73 -7.49
N ARG A 363 12.64 -9.65 -8.07
CA ARG A 363 14.10 -9.72 -7.91
C ARG A 363 14.78 -9.87 -9.25
N VAL A 364 15.67 -8.94 -9.57
CA VAL A 364 16.38 -8.91 -10.86
C VAL A 364 17.79 -8.39 -10.67
N ALA A 365 18.69 -8.70 -11.61
CA ALA A 365 20.00 -8.05 -11.70
C ALA A 365 20.17 -7.43 -13.09
N GLY A 366 20.98 -6.38 -13.17
CA GLY A 366 21.21 -5.67 -14.42
C GLY A 366 22.19 -4.53 -14.24
N LYS A 367 22.51 -3.86 -15.35
CA LYS A 367 23.36 -2.69 -15.35
C LYS A 367 22.52 -1.47 -14.99
N ALA A 368 22.91 -0.72 -13.97
CA ALA A 368 22.28 0.53 -13.58
C ALA A 368 22.51 1.60 -14.66
N HIS A 369 21.48 2.38 -14.95
CA HIS A 369 21.58 3.57 -15.78
C HIS A 369 20.92 4.72 -15.02
N VAL A 370 21.74 5.66 -14.56
CA VAL A 370 21.30 6.80 -13.75
C VAL A 370 20.97 7.96 -14.69
N ILE A 371 19.69 8.29 -14.78
CA ILE A 371 19.19 9.37 -15.64
C ILE A 371 18.55 10.43 -14.75
N LEU A 372 19.14 11.63 -14.74
CA LEU A 372 18.66 12.75 -13.93
C LEU A 372 17.82 13.75 -14.74
N ASP A 373 17.92 13.70 -16.06
CA ASP A 373 17.25 14.61 -16.99
C ASP A 373 16.48 13.81 -18.06
N PRO A 374 15.17 14.06 -18.25
CA PRO A 374 14.36 13.37 -19.26
C PRO A 374 14.91 13.44 -20.69
N SER A 375 15.68 14.47 -21.05
CA SER A 375 16.31 14.59 -22.38
C SER A 375 17.31 13.47 -22.69
N MET A 376 17.75 12.74 -21.67
CA MET A 376 18.69 11.62 -21.75
C MET A 376 17.98 10.26 -21.82
N ILE A 377 16.65 10.20 -21.87
CA ILE A 377 15.87 8.94 -21.94
C ILE A 377 16.29 8.07 -23.14
N ASP A 378 16.66 8.67 -24.27
CA ASP A 378 17.08 7.95 -25.48
C ASP A 378 18.41 7.19 -25.30
N THR A 379 19.19 7.48 -24.24
CA THR A 379 20.43 6.74 -23.95
C THR A 379 20.16 5.41 -23.24
N PHE A 380 18.97 5.22 -22.67
CA PHE A 380 18.60 4.03 -21.89
C PHE A 380 18.43 2.78 -22.78
N ARG A 381 19.07 1.67 -22.40
CA ARG A 381 19.08 0.43 -23.18
C ARG A 381 18.19 -0.65 -22.56
N GLU A 382 17.72 -1.56 -23.41
CA GLU A 382 16.93 -2.73 -23.02
C GLU A 382 17.66 -3.59 -21.98
N GLY A 383 16.97 -3.96 -20.90
CA GLY A 383 17.47 -4.81 -19.83
C GLY A 383 18.30 -4.09 -18.75
N GLU A 384 18.48 -2.78 -18.84
CA GLU A 384 19.14 -1.96 -17.81
C GLU A 384 18.20 -1.67 -16.62
N ILE A 385 18.73 -1.18 -15.51
CA ILE A 385 17.97 -0.80 -14.33
C ILE A 385 17.91 0.73 -14.28
N LEU A 386 16.70 1.26 -14.36
CA LEU A 386 16.46 2.70 -14.40
C LEU A 386 16.58 3.30 -13.00
N ILE A 387 17.47 4.27 -12.84
CA ILE A 387 17.64 5.01 -11.59
C ILE A 387 17.44 6.51 -11.85
N THR A 388 16.50 7.14 -11.15
CA THR A 388 16.22 8.57 -11.33
C THR A 388 15.69 9.23 -10.05
N GLU A 389 15.48 10.55 -10.06
CA GLU A 389 14.87 11.28 -8.94
C GLU A 389 13.39 10.90 -8.80
N MET A 390 12.63 11.01 -9.90
CA MET A 390 11.21 10.69 -10.01
C MET A 390 10.84 10.45 -11.48
N THR A 391 9.87 9.59 -11.75
CA THR A 391 9.35 9.36 -13.11
C THR A 391 8.10 10.20 -13.40
N ALA A 392 7.94 10.61 -14.65
CA ALA A 392 6.72 11.22 -15.21
C ALA A 392 6.29 10.44 -16.48
N PRO A 393 5.13 10.73 -17.13
CA PRO A 393 4.65 9.97 -18.29
C PRO A 393 5.67 9.81 -19.43
N ASP A 394 6.49 10.84 -19.69
CA ASP A 394 7.54 10.81 -20.72
C ASP A 394 8.60 9.70 -20.51
N TRP A 395 8.69 9.14 -19.30
CA TRP A 395 9.65 8.10 -18.93
C TRP A 395 9.19 6.70 -19.34
N VAL A 396 7.91 6.50 -19.66
CA VAL A 396 7.31 5.19 -19.98
C VAL A 396 8.13 4.38 -21.01
N PRO A 397 8.68 4.97 -22.11
CA PRO A 397 9.53 4.23 -23.04
C PRO A 397 10.79 3.64 -22.40
N ALA A 398 11.47 4.35 -21.50
CA ALA A 398 12.61 3.81 -20.76
C ALA A 398 12.16 2.81 -19.68
N MET A 399 11.03 3.08 -19.03
CA MET A 399 10.48 2.17 -18.01
C MET A 399 10.20 0.79 -18.59
N LYS A 400 9.65 0.68 -19.81
CA LYS A 400 9.38 -0.61 -20.47
C LYS A 400 10.63 -1.42 -20.77
N LYS A 401 11.73 -0.73 -21.12
CA LYS A 401 13.04 -1.33 -21.37
C LYS A 401 13.72 -1.77 -20.08
N ALA A 402 13.26 -1.30 -18.92
CA ALA A 402 13.95 -1.45 -17.66
C ALA A 402 13.65 -2.80 -17.01
N ARG A 403 14.69 -3.48 -16.53
CA ARG A 403 14.55 -4.70 -15.72
C ARG A 403 14.02 -4.40 -14.32
N ALA A 404 14.34 -3.23 -13.80
CA ALA A 404 13.82 -2.68 -12.55
C ALA A 404 13.88 -1.15 -12.56
N ILE A 405 13.11 -0.53 -11.68
CA ILE A 405 13.03 0.93 -11.56
C ILE A 405 13.28 1.34 -10.11
N ILE A 406 14.19 2.29 -9.91
CA ILE A 406 14.54 2.81 -8.60
C ILE A 406 14.41 4.33 -8.63
N THR A 407 13.59 4.92 -7.75
CA THR A 407 13.45 6.38 -7.63
C THR A 407 13.86 6.89 -6.26
N ASN A 408 14.53 8.04 -6.22
CA ASN A 408 14.88 8.71 -4.96
C ASN A 408 13.64 9.19 -4.20
N ALA A 409 12.68 9.75 -4.92
CA ALA A 409 11.45 10.31 -4.39
C ALA A 409 10.23 9.47 -4.79
N GLY A 410 9.10 9.71 -4.13
CA GLY A 410 7.82 9.07 -4.40
C GLY A 410 7.42 8.03 -3.34
N GLY A 411 6.11 7.94 -3.10
CA GLY A 411 5.50 6.95 -2.23
C GLY A 411 4.85 5.80 -3.01
N MET A 412 4.19 4.89 -2.30
CA MET A 412 3.58 3.68 -2.87
C MET A 412 2.50 3.93 -3.94
N THR A 413 2.03 5.16 -4.11
CA THR A 413 1.00 5.58 -5.06
C THR A 413 1.52 6.52 -6.14
N CYS A 414 2.83 6.78 -6.20
CA CYS A 414 3.39 7.67 -7.23
C CYS A 414 3.37 7.03 -8.63
N HIS A 415 3.60 7.84 -9.66
CA HIS A 415 3.64 7.41 -11.06
C HIS A 415 4.50 6.15 -11.28
N ALA A 416 5.74 6.14 -10.75
CA ALA A 416 6.63 4.98 -10.83
C ALA A 416 5.97 3.72 -10.23
N SER A 417 5.37 3.84 -9.04
CA SER A 417 4.72 2.73 -8.35
C SER A 417 3.53 2.16 -9.11
N ILE A 418 2.71 3.02 -9.72
CA ILE A 418 1.52 2.60 -10.47
C ILE A 418 1.95 1.87 -11.75
N VAL A 419 2.76 2.54 -12.59
CA VAL A 419 3.17 2.02 -13.89
C VAL A 419 4.01 0.74 -13.74
N SER A 420 4.93 0.69 -12.76
CA SER A 420 5.73 -0.52 -12.53
C SER A 420 4.92 -1.72 -12.05
N ARG A 421 3.84 -1.52 -11.28
CA ARG A 421 2.93 -2.62 -10.93
C ARG A 421 2.16 -3.13 -12.13
N GLU A 422 1.71 -2.22 -12.99
CA GLU A 422 1.00 -2.58 -14.22
C GLU A 422 1.90 -3.34 -15.21
N LEU A 423 3.15 -2.93 -15.34
CA LEU A 423 4.15 -3.59 -16.20
C LEU A 423 4.80 -4.83 -15.54
N GLY A 424 4.48 -5.14 -14.28
CA GLY A 424 5.12 -6.24 -13.54
C GLY A 424 6.63 -6.06 -13.35
N ILE A 425 7.12 -4.82 -13.45
CA ILE A 425 8.53 -4.47 -13.33
C ILE A 425 8.83 -4.25 -11.84
N PRO A 426 9.86 -4.92 -11.27
CA PRO A 426 10.31 -4.68 -9.92
C PRO A 426 10.62 -3.19 -9.70
N CYS A 427 10.01 -2.57 -8.69
CA CYS A 427 10.16 -1.13 -8.44
C CYS A 427 10.36 -0.80 -6.96
N ILE A 428 11.35 0.04 -6.71
CA ILE A 428 11.66 0.62 -5.40
C ILE A 428 11.54 2.13 -5.52
N VAL A 429 10.78 2.76 -4.63
CA VAL A 429 10.58 4.22 -4.65
C VAL A 429 10.98 4.85 -3.32
N GLY A 430 11.27 6.15 -3.33
CA GLY A 430 11.54 6.89 -2.10
C GLY A 430 12.86 6.50 -1.44
N THR A 431 13.91 6.11 -2.19
CA THR A 431 15.17 5.68 -1.57
C THR A 431 15.85 6.76 -0.73
N LYS A 432 15.65 8.04 -1.07
CA LYS A 432 16.12 9.18 -0.27
C LYS A 432 15.48 9.23 1.13
N SER A 433 14.26 8.72 1.28
CA SER A 433 13.54 8.69 2.57
C SER A 433 13.86 7.46 3.43
N ARG A 434 14.67 6.52 2.91
CA ARG A 434 14.95 5.21 3.55
C ARG A 434 16.44 4.86 3.56
N GLY A 435 17.31 5.78 3.17
CA GLY A 435 18.75 5.60 3.09
C GLY A 435 19.40 6.59 2.12
N THR A 436 20.53 6.21 1.52
CA THR A 436 21.21 7.05 0.52
C THR A 436 20.39 7.12 -0.78
N PRO A 437 20.18 8.31 -1.37
CA PRO A 437 19.55 8.43 -2.69
C PRO A 437 20.19 7.48 -3.71
N ALA A 438 19.38 6.73 -4.46
CA ALA A 438 19.86 5.74 -5.42
C ALA A 438 20.74 6.37 -6.50
N THR A 439 20.41 7.61 -6.93
CA THR A 439 21.20 8.36 -7.90
C THR A 439 22.61 8.72 -7.40
N ALA A 440 22.83 8.74 -6.08
CA ALA A 440 24.14 8.99 -5.48
C ALA A 440 24.85 7.68 -5.08
N ALA A 441 24.08 6.68 -4.67
CA ALA A 441 24.59 5.41 -4.14
C ALA A 441 25.00 4.41 -5.23
N VAL A 442 24.39 4.49 -6.41
CA VAL A 442 24.64 3.58 -7.53
C VAL A 442 25.37 4.34 -8.64
N PRO A 443 26.63 3.99 -8.95
CA PRO A 443 27.32 4.59 -10.08
C PRO A 443 26.62 4.23 -11.39
N ASP A 444 26.59 5.19 -12.33
CA ASP A 444 26.09 4.93 -13.67
C ASP A 444 26.89 3.80 -14.33
N GLY A 445 26.17 2.85 -14.93
CA GLY A 445 26.73 1.66 -15.56
C GLY A 445 27.18 0.55 -14.61
N ALA A 446 26.95 0.65 -13.30
CA ALA A 446 27.30 -0.40 -12.35
C ALA A 446 26.37 -1.62 -12.47
N GLU A 447 26.91 -2.83 -12.34
CA GLU A 447 26.05 -4.01 -12.18
C GLU A 447 25.47 -4.05 -10.76
N ILE A 448 24.15 -4.22 -10.67
CA ILE A 448 23.42 -4.24 -9.40
C ILE A 448 22.36 -5.35 -9.40
N THR A 449 21.96 -5.76 -8.21
CA THR A 449 20.83 -6.67 -7.99
C THR A 449 19.75 -5.94 -7.20
N VAL A 450 18.52 -5.94 -7.69
CA VAL A 450 17.36 -5.27 -7.10
C VAL A 450 16.45 -6.32 -6.50
N ASP A 451 16.19 -6.22 -5.21
CA ASP A 451 15.13 -6.95 -4.51
C ASP A 451 14.01 -5.98 -4.15
N ALA A 452 13.14 -5.72 -5.12
CA ALA A 452 12.01 -4.81 -4.95
C ALA A 452 10.88 -5.39 -4.09
N THR A 453 10.94 -6.69 -3.75
CA THR A 453 10.03 -7.29 -2.76
C THR A 453 10.33 -6.75 -1.37
N ASN A 454 11.62 -6.61 -1.06
CA ASN A 454 12.09 -6.14 0.24
C ASN A 454 12.57 -4.68 0.22
N GLY A 455 12.58 -4.03 -0.95
CA GLY A 455 12.98 -2.64 -1.10
C GLY A 455 14.50 -2.42 -1.04
N ILE A 456 15.32 -3.37 -1.51
CA ILE A 456 16.79 -3.33 -1.34
C ILE A 456 17.51 -3.40 -2.68
N VAL A 457 18.59 -2.63 -2.82
CA VAL A 457 19.50 -2.66 -3.98
C VAL A 457 20.89 -3.10 -3.51
N TYR A 458 21.44 -4.13 -4.15
CA TYR A 458 22.76 -4.69 -3.88
C TYR A 458 23.77 -4.36 -4.98
N ALA A 459 25.04 -4.29 -4.63
CA ALA A 459 26.15 -4.17 -5.55
C ALA A 459 26.46 -5.53 -6.19
N GLY A 460 26.72 -5.52 -7.50
CA GLY A 460 27.04 -6.70 -8.28
C GLY A 460 25.82 -7.56 -8.61
N ILE A 461 26.05 -8.55 -9.47
CA ILE A 461 25.05 -9.56 -9.83
C ILE A 461 25.08 -10.67 -8.79
N ILE A 462 23.96 -10.88 -8.11
CA ILE A 462 23.82 -11.90 -7.06
C ILE A 462 22.88 -12.98 -7.59
N SER A 463 23.46 -14.04 -8.15
CA SER A 463 22.75 -15.08 -8.89
C SER A 463 21.70 -15.81 -8.06
N ASP A 464 21.94 -16.07 -6.77
CA ASP A 464 21.01 -16.78 -5.88
C ASP A 464 19.76 -15.97 -5.48
N LEU A 465 19.78 -14.64 -5.65
CA LEU A 465 18.60 -13.77 -5.50
C LEU A 465 17.75 -13.69 -6.78
N VAL A 466 18.35 -13.99 -7.93
CA VAL A 466 17.77 -13.74 -9.27
C VAL A 466 17.32 -15.04 -9.95
N VAL A 467 17.88 -16.19 -9.56
CA VAL A 467 17.50 -17.51 -10.11
C VAL A 467 16.18 -17.97 -9.46
N PRO A 468 15.11 -18.23 -10.25
CA PRO A 468 13.99 -19.03 -9.76
C PRO A 468 14.55 -20.42 -9.44
N LYS A 469 14.17 -21.03 -8.30
CA LYS A 469 14.46 -22.44 -8.03
C LYS A 469 14.12 -23.25 -9.28
N THR A 470 15.14 -23.67 -10.02
CA THR A 470 15.03 -24.72 -11.02
C THR A 470 14.61 -25.95 -10.26
N THR A 471 13.36 -26.37 -10.47
CA THR A 471 12.96 -27.73 -10.19
C THR A 471 13.85 -28.60 -11.05
N GLU A 472 14.74 -29.35 -10.42
CA GLU A 472 15.53 -30.35 -11.10
C GLU A 472 14.56 -31.32 -11.81
N GLU A 473 14.66 -31.33 -13.12
CA GLU A 473 14.10 -32.38 -13.97
C GLU A 473 14.74 -33.71 -13.57
N GLY A 474 13.97 -34.60 -12.95
CA GLY A 474 14.49 -35.92 -12.57
C GLY A 474 13.74 -36.67 -11.48
N GLY A 475 12.45 -36.43 -11.29
CA GLY A 475 11.64 -37.24 -10.41
C GLY A 475 10.19 -36.85 -10.53
N GLN A 476 9.32 -37.80 -10.82
CA GLN A 476 7.87 -37.62 -10.79
C GLN A 476 7.43 -37.29 -9.35
N SER A 477 7.61 -36.03 -8.97
CA SER A 477 7.00 -35.43 -7.79
C SER A 477 5.60 -35.00 -8.23
N ILE A 478 4.59 -35.65 -7.66
CA ILE A 478 3.20 -35.24 -7.79
C ILE A 478 3.10 -33.84 -7.17
N THR A 479 3.05 -32.81 -8.00
CA THR A 479 2.74 -31.45 -7.57
C THR A 479 1.32 -31.47 -7.02
N VAL A 480 1.17 -31.31 -5.70
CA VAL A 480 -0.14 -31.04 -5.10
C VAL A 480 -0.56 -29.67 -5.58
N ALA A 481 -1.38 -29.63 -6.64
CA ALA A 481 -1.98 -28.40 -7.14
C ALA A 481 -2.76 -27.73 -5.99
N GLU A 482 -2.47 -26.46 -5.72
CA GLU A 482 -3.25 -25.64 -4.78
C GLU A 482 -4.70 -25.61 -5.31
N THR A 483 -5.61 -26.32 -4.64
CA THR A 483 -7.01 -26.41 -5.06
C THR A 483 -7.77 -25.16 -4.66
N PHE A 484 -8.46 -24.53 -5.62
CA PHE A 484 -9.34 -23.39 -5.37
C PHE A 484 -10.80 -23.82 -5.41
N PRO A 485 -11.67 -23.25 -4.55
CA PRO A 485 -13.11 -23.50 -4.63
C PRO A 485 -13.66 -23.09 -5.99
N VAL A 486 -14.61 -23.88 -6.51
CA VAL A 486 -15.41 -23.48 -7.67
C VAL A 486 -16.43 -22.45 -7.20
N THR A 487 -16.42 -21.27 -7.81
CA THR A 487 -17.32 -20.15 -7.50
C THR A 487 -18.36 -19.97 -8.61
N GLY A 488 -19.51 -19.41 -8.26
CA GLY A 488 -20.54 -18.99 -9.22
C GLY A 488 -20.15 -17.72 -9.96
N THR A 489 -19.67 -16.72 -9.23
CA THR A 489 -19.04 -15.51 -9.76
C THR A 489 -17.64 -15.83 -10.25
N LYS A 490 -17.37 -15.53 -11.52
CA LYS A 490 -16.06 -15.79 -12.14
C LYS A 490 -15.03 -14.76 -11.71
N VAL A 491 -13.78 -15.18 -11.53
CA VAL A 491 -12.66 -14.27 -11.26
C VAL A 491 -11.76 -14.19 -12.48
N TYR A 492 -11.87 -13.07 -13.18
CA TYR A 492 -11.05 -12.74 -14.32
C TYR A 492 -9.82 -11.92 -13.92
N MET A 493 -8.93 -11.74 -14.88
CA MET A 493 -7.71 -10.96 -14.74
C MET A 493 -7.70 -9.77 -15.70
N ASN A 494 -7.16 -8.63 -15.25
CA ASN A 494 -6.81 -7.49 -16.08
C ASN A 494 -5.37 -7.69 -16.61
N LEU A 495 -5.17 -7.56 -17.92
CA LEU A 495 -3.84 -7.73 -18.53
C LEU A 495 -3.64 -6.73 -19.67
N GLY A 496 -2.63 -5.88 -19.57
CA GLY A 496 -2.24 -4.96 -20.65
C GLY A 496 -1.13 -5.54 -21.53
N ASP A 497 -0.09 -6.06 -20.90
CA ASP A 497 1.11 -6.55 -21.57
C ASP A 497 0.94 -8.00 -22.09
N PRO A 498 1.00 -8.22 -23.42
CA PRO A 498 0.92 -9.54 -24.01
C PRO A 498 2.03 -10.51 -23.57
N ASP A 499 3.23 -10.02 -23.28
CA ASP A 499 4.39 -10.88 -22.96
C ASP A 499 4.29 -11.48 -21.55
N LEU A 500 3.42 -10.94 -20.70
CA LEU A 500 3.13 -11.48 -19.37
C LEU A 500 2.04 -12.58 -19.37
N ALA A 501 1.39 -12.84 -20.50
CA ALA A 501 0.25 -13.74 -20.58
C ALA A 501 0.59 -15.19 -20.19
N GLU A 502 1.71 -15.75 -20.68
CA GLU A 502 2.11 -17.12 -20.37
C GLU A 502 2.43 -17.30 -18.88
N ARG A 503 3.11 -16.32 -18.29
CA ARG A 503 3.44 -16.33 -16.86
C ARG A 503 2.19 -16.41 -16.00
N TYR A 504 1.16 -15.63 -16.34
CA TYR A 504 -0.05 -15.53 -15.53
C TYR A 504 -1.13 -16.54 -15.92
N ALA A 505 -0.99 -17.25 -17.03
CA ALA A 505 -1.89 -18.34 -17.42
C ALA A 505 -1.98 -19.44 -16.35
N ALA A 506 -0.95 -19.64 -15.54
CA ALA A 506 -0.93 -20.60 -14.45
C ALA A 506 -1.77 -20.19 -13.22
N LEU A 507 -2.22 -18.93 -13.14
CA LEU A 507 -3.07 -18.48 -12.05
C LEU A 507 -4.47 -19.09 -12.15
N PRO A 508 -5.18 -19.27 -11.02
CA PRO A 508 -6.52 -19.86 -10.99
C PRO A 508 -7.61 -18.87 -11.45
N CYS A 509 -7.33 -18.06 -12.48
CA CYS A 509 -8.32 -17.17 -13.09
C CYS A 509 -9.18 -17.90 -14.13
N ASP A 510 -10.39 -17.40 -14.31
CA ASP A 510 -11.39 -17.96 -15.22
C ASP A 510 -11.29 -17.37 -16.64
N GLY A 511 -10.34 -16.44 -16.88
CA GLY A 511 -10.17 -15.71 -18.15
C GLY A 511 -9.58 -14.31 -17.96
N ILE A 512 -9.52 -13.53 -19.05
CA ILE A 512 -9.16 -12.11 -19.05
C ILE A 512 -10.44 -11.28 -19.22
N GLY A 513 -10.76 -10.46 -18.23
CA GLY A 513 -11.97 -9.62 -18.23
C GLY A 513 -11.71 -8.24 -18.81
N LEU A 514 -10.43 -7.84 -18.89
CA LEU A 514 -9.98 -6.62 -19.54
C LEU A 514 -8.58 -6.82 -20.11
N MET A 515 -8.50 -6.94 -21.43
CA MET A 515 -7.26 -6.79 -22.19
C MET A 515 -7.18 -5.37 -22.76
N ARG A 516 -6.15 -4.62 -22.39
CA ARG A 516 -5.92 -3.24 -22.85
C ARG A 516 -4.96 -3.22 -24.03
N GLU A 517 -5.41 -2.81 -25.22
CA GLU A 517 -4.52 -2.75 -26.39
C GLU A 517 -3.62 -1.52 -26.42
N GLU A 518 -3.83 -0.51 -25.57
CA GLU A 518 -2.98 0.68 -25.49
C GLU A 518 -1.49 0.33 -25.23
N PHE A 519 -1.25 -0.78 -24.51
CA PHE A 519 0.10 -1.31 -24.34
C PHE A 519 0.69 -1.82 -25.65
N ILE A 520 -0.10 -2.41 -26.55
CA ILE A 520 0.40 -2.87 -27.84
C ILE A 520 0.84 -1.67 -28.70
N TRP A 521 0.01 -0.63 -28.71
CA TRP A 521 0.32 0.63 -29.39
C TRP A 521 1.60 1.28 -28.88
N THR A 522 1.78 1.32 -27.55
CA THR A 522 2.91 2.02 -26.93
C THR A 522 4.15 1.15 -26.74
N THR A 523 4.10 -0.17 -26.98
CA THR A 523 5.26 -1.09 -26.81
C THR A 523 5.76 -1.67 -28.12
N TYR A 524 4.89 -1.89 -29.11
CA TYR A 524 5.28 -2.57 -30.36
C TYR A 524 5.05 -1.70 -31.60
N ILE A 525 4.00 -0.87 -31.63
CA ILE A 525 3.64 -0.08 -32.82
C ILE A 525 4.33 1.29 -32.82
N HIS A 526 4.22 2.05 -31.73
CA HIS A 526 4.79 3.39 -31.47
C HIS A 526 4.45 4.50 -32.48
N GLU A 527 3.56 4.25 -33.44
CA GLU A 527 3.21 5.16 -34.52
C GLU A 527 1.69 5.33 -34.59
N HIS A 528 1.23 6.55 -34.85
CA HIS A 528 -0.19 6.86 -34.93
C HIS A 528 -0.85 6.09 -36.11
N PRO A 529 -2.07 5.51 -35.96
CA PRO A 529 -2.68 4.70 -37.02
C PRO A 529 -2.92 5.49 -38.32
N LEU A 530 -3.41 6.73 -38.24
CA LEU A 530 -3.61 7.56 -39.43
C LEU A 530 -2.28 7.91 -40.11
N TYR A 531 -1.18 8.03 -39.35
CA TYR A 531 0.15 8.23 -39.91
C TYR A 531 0.64 6.98 -40.66
N LEU A 532 0.40 5.80 -40.10
CA LEU A 532 0.71 4.53 -40.75
C LEU A 532 -0.10 4.35 -42.03
N ILE A 533 -1.37 4.76 -42.06
CA ILE A 533 -2.19 4.76 -43.27
C ILE A 533 -1.63 5.73 -44.31
N GLU A 534 -1.37 6.99 -43.94
CA GLU A 534 -0.84 8.01 -44.86
C GLU A 534 0.51 7.58 -45.47
N THR A 535 1.36 6.94 -44.67
CA THR A 535 2.67 6.45 -45.12
C THR A 535 2.63 5.09 -45.82
N GLY A 536 1.44 4.56 -46.14
CA GLY A 536 1.27 3.31 -46.89
C GLY A 536 1.65 2.05 -46.13
N ARG A 537 1.63 2.08 -44.79
CA ARG A 537 1.97 0.96 -43.89
C ARG A 537 0.81 0.51 -42.98
N PRO A 538 -0.46 0.41 -43.45
CA PRO A 538 -1.60 0.04 -42.60
C PRO A 538 -1.49 -1.39 -42.04
N ASP A 539 -0.82 -2.30 -42.76
CA ASP A 539 -0.64 -3.69 -42.31
C ASP A 539 0.16 -3.78 -41.00
N ARG A 540 1.01 -2.79 -40.70
CA ARG A 540 1.73 -2.76 -39.42
C ARG A 540 0.81 -2.66 -38.22
N VAL A 541 -0.31 -1.94 -38.35
CA VAL A 541 -1.35 -1.88 -37.31
C VAL A 541 -1.97 -3.25 -37.13
N VAL A 542 -2.40 -3.86 -38.24
CA VAL A 542 -3.12 -5.14 -38.23
C VAL A 542 -2.25 -6.26 -37.66
N GLU A 543 -1.02 -6.40 -38.16
CA GLU A 543 -0.09 -7.44 -37.68
C GLU A 543 0.34 -7.21 -36.23
N GLY A 544 0.63 -5.95 -35.85
CA GLY A 544 1.08 -5.61 -34.49
C GLY A 544 0.00 -5.90 -33.43
N LEU A 545 -1.23 -5.46 -33.71
CA LEU A 545 -2.39 -5.76 -32.86
C LEU A 545 -2.69 -7.25 -32.83
N ALA A 546 -2.74 -7.91 -33.99
CA ALA A 546 -3.07 -9.32 -34.07
C ALA A 546 -2.04 -10.20 -33.35
N ASP A 547 -0.74 -9.91 -33.43
CA ASP A 547 0.28 -10.69 -32.72
C ASP A 547 0.17 -10.54 -31.19
N GLY A 548 -0.02 -9.32 -30.69
CA GLY A 548 -0.22 -9.06 -29.26
C GLY A 548 -1.47 -9.78 -28.73
N MET A 549 -2.60 -9.65 -29.44
CA MET A 549 -3.85 -10.35 -29.11
C MET A 549 -3.70 -11.88 -29.17
N ARG A 550 -3.02 -12.41 -30.20
CA ARG A 550 -2.76 -13.84 -30.38
C ARG A 550 -2.02 -14.43 -29.18
N LYS A 551 -0.94 -13.79 -28.71
CA LYS A 551 -0.16 -14.26 -27.55
C LYS A 551 -1.04 -14.45 -26.31
N VAL A 552 -1.86 -13.45 -25.99
CA VAL A 552 -2.77 -13.51 -24.84
C VAL A 552 -3.83 -14.61 -25.02
N CYS A 553 -4.44 -14.69 -26.20
CA CYS A 553 -5.48 -15.68 -26.48
C CYS A 553 -4.94 -17.11 -26.43
N GLN A 554 -3.72 -17.33 -26.92
CA GLN A 554 -3.05 -18.62 -26.90
C GLN A 554 -2.75 -19.08 -25.47
N ALA A 555 -2.17 -18.20 -24.64
CA ALA A 555 -1.86 -18.52 -23.25
C ALA A 555 -3.10 -18.84 -22.41
N MET A 556 -4.22 -18.17 -22.72
CA MET A 556 -5.44 -18.30 -21.94
C MET A 556 -6.39 -19.40 -22.43
N ALA A 557 -6.23 -19.89 -23.66
CA ALA A 557 -7.13 -20.87 -24.26
C ALA A 557 -7.35 -22.11 -23.35
N PRO A 558 -8.60 -22.59 -23.18
CA PRO A 558 -9.85 -22.12 -23.81
C PRO A 558 -10.56 -20.98 -23.04
N ARG A 559 -9.95 -20.41 -21.99
CA ARG A 559 -10.57 -19.35 -21.18
C ARG A 559 -10.81 -18.09 -22.01
N PRO A 560 -11.94 -17.38 -21.81
CA PRO A 560 -12.29 -16.18 -22.57
C PRO A 560 -11.28 -15.05 -22.33
N VAL A 561 -11.09 -14.24 -23.37
CA VAL A 561 -10.29 -13.01 -23.35
C VAL A 561 -11.14 -11.87 -23.90
N VAL A 562 -11.42 -10.86 -23.09
CA VAL A 562 -12.19 -9.67 -23.51
C VAL A 562 -11.23 -8.52 -23.80
N LEU A 563 -11.02 -8.25 -25.08
CA LEU A 563 -10.26 -7.09 -25.57
C LEU A 563 -11.11 -5.83 -25.48
N ARG A 564 -10.59 -4.78 -24.85
CA ARG A 564 -11.14 -3.43 -25.02
C ARG A 564 -10.48 -2.80 -26.24
N PHE A 565 -11.29 -2.31 -27.19
CA PHE A 565 -10.77 -1.47 -28.28
C PHE A 565 -10.09 -0.22 -27.73
N SER A 566 -9.30 0.46 -28.56
CA SER A 566 -8.47 1.57 -28.09
C SER A 566 -9.29 2.68 -27.41
N ASP A 567 -8.95 2.99 -26.16
CA ASP A 567 -9.57 4.05 -25.37
C ASP A 567 -8.58 5.21 -25.11
N PHE A 568 -7.57 5.37 -25.95
CA PHE A 568 -6.64 6.49 -25.85
C PHE A 568 -7.36 7.84 -25.93
N LYS A 569 -6.90 8.77 -25.08
CA LYS A 569 -7.21 10.20 -25.16
C LYS A 569 -6.41 10.81 -26.30
N SER A 570 -6.89 11.92 -26.85
CA SER A 570 -6.20 12.66 -27.93
C SER A 570 -4.78 13.09 -27.51
N SER A 571 -4.55 13.36 -26.22
CA SER A 571 -3.21 13.66 -25.69
C SER A 571 -2.25 12.47 -25.82
N GLU A 572 -2.73 11.25 -25.57
CA GLU A 572 -1.90 10.03 -25.60
C GLU A 572 -1.60 9.63 -27.06
N TYR A 573 -2.59 9.75 -27.96
CA TYR A 573 -2.34 9.55 -29.39
C TYR A 573 -1.34 10.56 -29.96
N ARG A 574 -1.31 11.79 -29.43
CA ARG A 574 -0.34 12.83 -29.85
C ARG A 574 1.09 12.43 -29.56
N GLU A 575 1.33 11.70 -28.48
CA GLU A 575 2.66 11.23 -28.07
C GLU A 575 3.18 10.11 -28.98
N LEU A 576 2.31 9.43 -29.75
CA LEU A 576 2.74 8.50 -30.78
C LEU A 576 3.36 9.27 -31.96
N LYS A 577 4.35 8.65 -32.60
CA LYS A 577 5.02 9.27 -33.75
C LYS A 577 4.01 9.62 -34.85
N GLY A 578 4.00 10.90 -35.22
CA GLY A 578 3.11 11.47 -36.24
C GLY A 578 1.71 11.83 -35.73
N GLY A 579 1.42 11.64 -34.44
CA GLY A 579 0.13 11.93 -33.82
C GLY A 579 -0.19 13.42 -33.76
N GLU A 580 0.82 14.30 -33.66
CA GLU A 580 0.64 15.75 -33.58
C GLU A 580 -0.12 16.37 -34.75
N ARG A 581 -0.15 15.69 -35.91
CA ARG A 581 -0.87 16.13 -37.11
C ARG A 581 -2.36 15.84 -37.08
N TYR A 582 -2.80 14.84 -36.32
CA TYR A 582 -4.18 14.38 -36.33
C TYR A 582 -4.94 14.73 -35.04
N GLU A 583 -4.21 14.91 -33.93
CA GLU A 583 -4.83 14.96 -32.61
C GLU A 583 -5.05 16.38 -32.07
N PRO A 584 -6.30 16.81 -31.82
CA PRO A 584 -6.62 18.15 -31.36
C PRO A 584 -6.21 18.36 -29.88
N TYR A 585 -5.79 19.59 -29.54
CA TYR A 585 -5.57 19.97 -28.14
C TYR A 585 -6.93 20.20 -27.47
N GLU A 586 -7.23 19.38 -26.46
CA GLU A 586 -8.51 19.43 -25.75
C GLU A 586 -8.30 19.95 -24.32
N PRO A 587 -9.18 20.84 -23.82
CA PRO A 587 -9.06 21.40 -22.47
C PRO A 587 -9.33 20.36 -21.36
N SER A 588 -10.08 19.30 -21.66
CA SER A 588 -10.28 18.15 -20.77
C SER A 588 -10.12 16.86 -21.56
N ALA A 589 -9.00 16.18 -21.37
CA ALA A 589 -8.73 14.92 -22.04
C ALA A 589 -9.64 13.78 -21.56
N LEU A 590 -10.17 13.87 -20.33
CA LEU A 590 -11.08 12.86 -19.76
C LEU A 590 -12.39 12.74 -20.55
N LEU A 591 -12.98 13.87 -20.92
CA LEU A 591 -14.29 13.95 -21.61
C LEU A 591 -14.18 14.11 -23.13
N GLY A 592 -12.95 14.18 -23.65
CA GLY A 592 -12.63 14.52 -25.03
C GLY A 592 -12.93 13.43 -26.07
N TRP A 593 -12.31 13.57 -27.24
CA TRP A 593 -12.51 12.68 -28.38
C TRP A 593 -11.82 11.32 -28.19
N ARG A 594 -12.54 10.36 -27.62
CA ARG A 594 -12.07 9.00 -27.29
C ARG A 594 -13.20 7.96 -27.28
N GLY A 595 -12.81 6.68 -27.27
CA GLY A 595 -13.71 5.53 -27.30
C GLY A 595 -14.67 5.56 -28.49
N ALA A 596 -15.92 5.14 -28.28
CA ALA A 596 -16.90 4.98 -29.36
C ALA A 596 -17.03 6.18 -30.31
N SER A 597 -16.98 7.41 -29.81
CA SER A 597 -17.14 8.62 -30.64
C SER A 597 -16.02 8.82 -31.66
N ARG A 598 -14.84 8.24 -31.40
CA ARG A 598 -13.70 8.25 -32.31
C ARG A 598 -13.88 7.22 -33.42
N TYR A 599 -14.45 6.06 -33.13
CA TYR A 599 -14.51 4.93 -34.06
C TYR A 599 -15.35 5.19 -35.31
N TYR A 600 -16.44 5.94 -35.20
CA TYR A 600 -17.30 6.27 -36.35
C TYR A 600 -17.03 7.66 -36.95
N ASP A 601 -16.09 8.42 -36.39
CA ASP A 601 -15.78 9.76 -36.91
C ASP A 601 -15.14 9.64 -38.30
N PRO A 602 -15.57 10.41 -39.31
CA PRO A 602 -15.01 10.37 -40.66
C PRO A 602 -13.48 10.55 -40.73
N LYS A 603 -12.88 11.23 -39.74
CA LYS A 603 -11.43 11.43 -39.67
C LYS A 603 -10.67 10.19 -39.23
N TYR A 604 -11.31 9.28 -38.49
CA TYR A 604 -10.65 8.17 -37.82
C TYR A 604 -11.20 6.79 -38.21
N ILE A 605 -12.36 6.72 -38.85
CA ILE A 605 -13.04 5.46 -39.20
C ILE A 605 -12.13 4.43 -39.90
N GLU A 606 -11.24 4.88 -40.79
CA GLU A 606 -10.29 3.99 -41.48
C GLU A 606 -9.24 3.38 -40.55
N ALA A 607 -8.86 4.06 -39.45
CA ALA A 607 -7.99 3.51 -38.42
C ALA A 607 -8.72 2.42 -37.61
N PHE A 608 -9.97 2.65 -37.21
CA PHE A 608 -10.74 1.66 -36.44
C PHE A 608 -11.03 0.38 -37.25
N LYS A 609 -11.21 0.49 -38.57
CA LYS A 609 -11.30 -0.68 -39.46
C LYS A 609 -10.07 -1.59 -39.36
N LEU A 610 -8.87 -1.04 -39.13
CA LEU A 610 -7.65 -1.83 -38.93
C LEU A 610 -7.68 -2.62 -37.61
N GLU A 611 -8.21 -2.04 -36.53
CA GLU A 611 -8.43 -2.75 -35.25
C GLU A 611 -9.42 -3.91 -35.44
N ILE A 612 -10.54 -3.68 -36.15
CA ILE A 612 -11.51 -4.74 -36.46
C ILE A 612 -10.85 -5.86 -37.28
N LYS A 613 -10.05 -5.49 -38.29
CA LYS A 613 -9.31 -6.46 -39.14
C LYS A 613 -8.32 -7.28 -38.32
N ALA A 614 -7.64 -6.68 -37.33
CA ALA A 614 -6.74 -7.39 -36.42
C ALA A 614 -7.49 -8.43 -35.57
N VAL A 615 -8.62 -8.05 -34.98
CA VAL A 615 -9.46 -8.98 -34.21
C VAL A 615 -9.95 -10.14 -35.08
N ARG A 616 -10.40 -9.85 -36.30
CA ARG A 616 -10.82 -10.88 -37.26
C ARG A 616 -9.68 -11.82 -37.60
N LYS A 617 -8.49 -11.31 -37.90
CA LYS A 617 -7.30 -12.12 -38.16
C LYS A 617 -7.02 -13.11 -37.02
N VAL A 618 -7.08 -12.66 -35.76
CA VAL A 618 -6.86 -13.56 -34.61
C VAL A 618 -7.91 -14.67 -34.51
N ARG A 619 -9.17 -14.34 -34.76
CA ARG A 619 -10.28 -15.30 -34.67
C ARG A 619 -10.38 -16.23 -35.87
N GLU A 620 -10.09 -15.75 -37.07
CA GLU A 620 -10.33 -16.43 -38.35
C GLU A 620 -9.08 -17.12 -38.87
N GLU A 621 -7.91 -16.46 -38.83
CA GLU A 621 -6.65 -17.02 -39.34
C GLU A 621 -5.91 -17.82 -38.25
N TYR A 622 -5.75 -17.26 -37.04
CA TYR A 622 -5.10 -17.98 -35.93
C TYR A 622 -6.04 -18.94 -35.19
N GLY A 623 -7.36 -18.83 -35.39
CA GLY A 623 -8.36 -19.75 -34.86
C GLY A 623 -8.74 -19.54 -33.39
N PHE A 624 -8.30 -18.46 -32.75
CA PHE A 624 -8.60 -18.20 -31.33
C PHE A 624 -10.02 -17.65 -31.13
N LYS A 625 -11.00 -18.56 -30.99
CA LYS A 625 -12.41 -18.20 -30.77
C LYS A 625 -12.73 -17.67 -29.36
N ASN A 626 -11.80 -17.77 -28.42
CA ASN A 626 -11.92 -17.22 -27.07
C ASN A 626 -11.73 -15.69 -26.99
N LEU A 627 -11.38 -15.02 -28.10
CA LEU A 627 -11.28 -13.55 -28.16
C LEU A 627 -12.66 -12.89 -28.33
N HIS A 628 -13.06 -12.09 -27.36
CA HIS A 628 -14.24 -11.21 -27.39
C HIS A 628 -13.79 -9.75 -27.39
N VAL A 629 -14.71 -8.83 -27.65
CA VAL A 629 -14.39 -7.40 -27.66
C VAL A 629 -15.30 -6.59 -26.75
N MET A 630 -14.83 -5.42 -26.38
CA MET A 630 -15.51 -4.46 -25.53
C MET A 630 -15.35 -3.05 -26.10
N ILE A 631 -16.46 -2.33 -26.19
CA ILE A 631 -16.52 -0.95 -26.67
C ILE A 631 -16.40 0.00 -25.47
N PRO A 632 -15.33 0.80 -25.35
CA PRO A 632 -15.19 1.81 -24.30
C PRO A 632 -15.90 3.13 -24.65
N PHE A 633 -16.16 3.92 -23.62
CA PHE A 633 -16.58 5.32 -23.64
C PHE A 633 -17.74 5.62 -24.60
N CYS A 634 -18.73 4.71 -24.64
CA CYS A 634 -19.90 4.81 -25.50
C CYS A 634 -20.99 5.66 -24.82
N ARG A 635 -21.23 6.86 -25.32
CA ARG A 635 -22.06 7.87 -24.64
C ARG A 635 -23.55 7.66 -24.87
N THR A 636 -23.93 7.20 -26.05
CA THR A 636 -25.34 7.10 -26.44
C THR A 636 -25.67 5.78 -27.12
N VAL A 637 -26.94 5.40 -27.10
CA VAL A 637 -27.45 4.19 -27.77
C VAL A 637 -27.20 4.26 -29.28
N GLU A 638 -27.25 5.46 -29.87
CA GLU A 638 -26.94 5.68 -31.29
C GLU A 638 -25.46 5.41 -31.60
N GLU A 639 -24.53 5.78 -30.70
CA GLU A 639 -23.11 5.43 -30.86
C GLU A 639 -22.91 3.91 -30.82
N ALA A 640 -23.57 3.20 -29.90
CA ALA A 640 -23.51 1.74 -29.85
C ALA A 640 -24.03 1.11 -31.16
N ALA A 641 -25.13 1.63 -31.71
CA ALA A 641 -25.67 1.19 -32.99
C ALA A 641 -24.67 1.42 -34.14
N LYS A 642 -24.05 2.60 -34.22
CA LYS A 642 -23.06 2.94 -35.25
C LYS A 642 -21.83 2.04 -35.18
N VAL A 643 -21.25 1.86 -33.99
CA VAL A 643 -20.04 1.05 -33.82
C VAL A 643 -20.32 -0.42 -34.12
N THR A 644 -21.42 -0.98 -33.62
CA THR A 644 -21.77 -2.38 -33.88
C THR A 644 -22.16 -2.64 -35.33
N ALA A 645 -22.79 -1.68 -36.02
CA ALA A 645 -23.04 -1.76 -37.46
C ALA A 645 -21.73 -1.76 -38.25
N LEU A 646 -20.81 -0.84 -37.94
CA LEU A 646 -19.49 -0.78 -38.58
C LEU A 646 -18.69 -2.08 -38.38
N MET A 647 -18.68 -2.63 -37.18
CA MET A 647 -18.06 -3.94 -36.93
C MET A 647 -18.69 -5.04 -37.78
N ALA A 648 -20.02 -5.04 -37.92
CA ALA A 648 -20.75 -6.04 -38.71
C ALA A 648 -20.52 -5.89 -40.23
N GLU A 649 -20.34 -4.67 -40.72
CA GLU A 649 -19.96 -4.35 -42.11
C GLU A 649 -18.55 -4.85 -42.42
N GLU A 650 -17.60 -4.68 -41.50
CA GLU A 650 -16.22 -5.16 -41.62
C GLU A 650 -16.06 -6.68 -41.33
N GLY A 651 -17.18 -7.38 -41.11
CA GLY A 651 -17.24 -8.85 -40.98
C GLY A 651 -17.18 -9.40 -39.55
N LEU A 652 -17.12 -8.55 -38.53
CA LEU A 652 -17.07 -8.95 -37.12
C LEU A 652 -18.47 -8.86 -36.48
N ARG A 653 -19.23 -9.96 -36.57
CA ARG A 653 -20.64 -10.04 -36.14
C ARG A 653 -20.83 -10.83 -34.85
N ARG A 654 -21.69 -10.33 -33.96
CA ARG A 654 -22.13 -11.03 -32.75
C ARG A 654 -22.78 -12.35 -33.10
N GLY A 655 -22.56 -13.35 -32.24
CA GLY A 655 -23.13 -14.67 -32.40
C GLY A 655 -22.91 -15.57 -31.18
N PRO A 656 -23.16 -16.88 -31.30
CA PRO A 656 -22.88 -17.83 -30.22
C PRO A 656 -21.42 -17.79 -29.77
N ASP A 657 -20.49 -17.68 -30.72
CA ASP A 657 -19.04 -17.79 -30.50
C ASP A 657 -18.30 -16.45 -30.40
N PHE A 658 -18.99 -15.33 -30.64
CA PHE A 658 -18.40 -13.98 -30.54
C PHE A 658 -19.32 -13.06 -29.77
N LYS A 659 -18.79 -12.52 -28.67
CA LYS A 659 -19.50 -11.63 -27.77
C LYS A 659 -18.93 -10.21 -27.89
N VAL A 660 -19.82 -9.24 -27.82
CA VAL A 660 -19.48 -7.81 -27.75
C VAL A 660 -19.97 -7.28 -26.42
N TRP A 661 -19.07 -6.70 -25.64
CA TRP A 661 -19.37 -6.08 -24.36
C TRP A 661 -19.36 -4.56 -24.46
N LEU A 662 -20.04 -3.88 -23.54
CA LEU A 662 -19.91 -2.44 -23.35
C LEU A 662 -19.13 -2.17 -22.07
N MET A 663 -18.17 -1.25 -22.09
CA MET A 663 -17.66 -0.73 -20.83
C MET A 663 -18.72 0.21 -20.23
N ALA A 664 -19.35 -0.20 -19.13
CA ALA A 664 -20.34 0.60 -18.42
C ALA A 664 -19.63 1.59 -17.52
N GLU A 665 -19.29 2.74 -18.08
CA GLU A 665 -18.43 3.73 -17.42
C GLU A 665 -18.97 5.16 -17.50
N ILE A 666 -20.08 5.37 -18.22
CA ILE A 666 -20.77 6.64 -18.32
C ILE A 666 -22.17 6.47 -17.68
N PRO A 667 -22.69 7.46 -16.93
CA PRO A 667 -24.01 7.37 -16.31
C PRO A 667 -25.14 7.01 -17.29
N SER A 668 -25.05 7.44 -18.55
CA SER A 668 -26.01 7.05 -19.59
C SER A 668 -26.04 5.55 -19.89
N ASN A 669 -24.92 4.83 -19.73
CA ASN A 669 -24.87 3.37 -19.89
C ASN A 669 -25.70 2.66 -18.82
N ILE A 670 -25.78 3.26 -17.63
CA ILE A 670 -26.54 2.74 -16.50
C ILE A 670 -28.02 3.05 -16.68
N ILE A 671 -28.34 4.34 -16.91
CA ILE A 671 -29.72 4.84 -16.98
C ILE A 671 -30.49 4.22 -18.15
N LEU A 672 -29.81 3.98 -19.28
CA LEU A 672 -30.41 3.44 -20.50
C LEU A 672 -29.93 2.01 -20.81
N ALA A 673 -29.53 1.24 -19.78
CA ALA A 673 -29.02 -0.11 -19.96
C ALA A 673 -30.01 -1.01 -20.75
N ASP A 674 -31.31 -0.87 -20.51
CA ASP A 674 -32.39 -1.55 -21.24
C ASP A 674 -32.34 -1.29 -22.76
N GLN A 675 -31.95 -0.08 -23.17
CA GLN A 675 -31.81 0.29 -24.57
C GLN A 675 -30.49 -0.19 -25.18
N PHE A 676 -29.41 -0.19 -24.39
CA PHE A 676 -28.10 -0.69 -24.82
C PHE A 676 -28.07 -2.22 -24.99
N ASN A 677 -28.87 -2.96 -24.22
CA ASN A 677 -28.92 -4.44 -24.20
C ASN A 677 -29.08 -5.09 -25.59
N GLN A 678 -29.75 -4.44 -26.53
CA GLN A 678 -29.93 -4.96 -27.89
C GLN A 678 -28.61 -5.03 -28.68
N PHE A 679 -27.65 -4.15 -28.39
CA PHE A 679 -26.38 -4.02 -29.12
C PHE A 679 -25.24 -4.85 -28.52
N VAL A 680 -25.35 -5.28 -27.25
CA VAL A 680 -24.29 -5.99 -26.54
C VAL A 680 -24.74 -7.31 -25.93
N ASP A 681 -23.78 -8.15 -25.56
CA ASP A 681 -23.96 -9.43 -24.88
C ASP A 681 -23.69 -9.34 -23.37
N GLY A 682 -23.06 -8.24 -22.93
CA GLY A 682 -22.77 -7.98 -21.54
C GLY A 682 -22.10 -6.62 -21.33
N TYR A 683 -21.82 -6.33 -20.07
CA TYR A 683 -21.16 -5.11 -19.62
C TYR A 683 -19.90 -5.45 -18.83
N SER A 684 -18.90 -4.56 -18.88
CA SER A 684 -17.87 -4.49 -17.84
C SER A 684 -17.89 -3.10 -17.23
N ILE A 685 -18.17 -3.01 -15.94
CA ILE A 685 -18.19 -1.73 -15.24
C ILE A 685 -16.76 -1.18 -15.16
N GLY A 686 -16.54 -0.02 -15.78
CA GLY A 686 -15.32 0.77 -15.62
C GLY A 686 -15.47 1.63 -14.36
N SER A 687 -15.18 1.06 -13.19
CA SER A 687 -15.52 1.71 -11.90
C SER A 687 -14.86 3.06 -11.72
N ASN A 688 -13.69 3.28 -12.32
CA ASN A 688 -12.96 4.55 -12.23
C ASN A 688 -13.73 5.67 -12.93
N ASP A 689 -13.93 5.55 -14.24
CA ASP A 689 -14.62 6.56 -15.04
C ASP A 689 -16.10 6.70 -14.61
N LEU A 690 -16.77 5.59 -14.24
CA LEU A 690 -18.13 5.65 -13.71
C LEU A 690 -18.21 6.50 -12.44
N THR A 691 -17.27 6.31 -11.51
CA THR A 691 -17.21 7.07 -10.26
C THR A 691 -16.91 8.54 -10.55
N MET A 692 -15.92 8.83 -11.41
CA MET A 692 -15.57 10.19 -11.79
C MET A 692 -16.77 10.94 -12.40
N LEU A 693 -17.54 10.29 -13.27
CA LEU A 693 -18.66 10.91 -13.96
C LEU A 693 -19.95 10.99 -13.12
N LEU A 694 -20.21 10.02 -12.25
CA LEU A 694 -21.35 10.10 -11.32
C LEU A 694 -21.14 11.18 -10.26
N LEU A 695 -19.91 11.31 -9.74
CA LEU A 695 -19.57 12.27 -8.70
C LEU A 695 -19.13 13.63 -9.24
N GLY A 696 -18.83 13.73 -10.54
CA GLY A 696 -18.32 14.95 -11.17
C GLY A 696 -16.92 15.33 -10.69
N CYS A 697 -16.08 14.36 -10.34
CA CYS A 697 -14.72 14.58 -9.84
C CYS A 697 -13.67 13.93 -10.76
N ASP A 698 -12.54 14.61 -10.95
CA ASP A 698 -11.36 14.03 -11.60
C ASP A 698 -10.40 13.54 -10.51
N ARG A 699 -10.09 12.24 -10.51
CA ARG A 699 -9.20 11.64 -9.50
C ARG A 699 -7.74 12.12 -9.63
N ASP A 700 -7.36 12.60 -10.81
CA ASP A 700 -6.01 13.13 -11.09
C ASP A 700 -5.92 14.62 -10.68
N ASN A 701 -7.06 15.24 -10.36
CA ASN A 701 -7.11 16.60 -9.83
C ASN A 701 -7.03 16.59 -8.30
N GLU A 702 -5.88 16.95 -7.75
CA GLU A 702 -5.59 16.98 -6.31
C GLU A 702 -6.65 17.71 -5.47
N THR A 703 -7.33 18.70 -6.04
CA THR A 703 -8.35 19.50 -5.33
C THR A 703 -9.61 18.69 -5.05
N VAL A 704 -10.00 17.76 -5.93
CA VAL A 704 -11.26 16.99 -5.83
C VAL A 704 -11.04 15.48 -5.75
N ALA A 705 -9.80 15.01 -5.85
CA ALA A 705 -9.45 13.59 -5.78
C ALA A 705 -9.91 12.91 -4.48
N HIS A 706 -10.03 13.66 -3.37
CA HIS A 706 -10.54 13.15 -2.09
C HIS A 706 -12.03 12.76 -2.14
N ILE A 707 -12.80 13.30 -3.09
CA ILE A 707 -14.23 12.97 -3.32
C ILE A 707 -14.36 11.61 -4.01
N PHE A 708 -13.33 11.18 -4.75
CA PHE A 708 -13.36 9.93 -5.51
C PHE A 708 -13.44 8.73 -4.58
N SER A 709 -14.55 7.99 -4.65
CA SER A 709 -14.71 6.72 -3.94
C SER A 709 -15.68 5.81 -4.70
N GLU A 710 -15.18 4.67 -5.18
CA GLU A 710 -16.01 3.68 -5.87
C GLU A 710 -17.02 2.99 -4.93
N ARG A 711 -16.84 3.17 -3.61
CA ARG A 711 -17.77 2.69 -2.57
C ARG A 711 -18.92 3.66 -2.28
N ASP A 712 -18.94 4.83 -2.94
CA ASP A 712 -20.01 5.79 -2.77
C ASP A 712 -21.39 5.18 -3.11
N LEU A 713 -22.42 5.62 -2.40
CA LEU A 713 -23.76 5.06 -2.55
C LEU A 713 -24.33 5.28 -3.96
N ALA A 714 -24.04 6.42 -4.61
CA ALA A 714 -24.47 6.66 -5.99
C ALA A 714 -23.86 5.64 -6.95
N VAL A 715 -22.58 5.30 -6.76
CA VAL A 715 -21.87 4.29 -7.56
C VAL A 715 -22.42 2.90 -7.28
N LYS A 716 -22.59 2.52 -6.01
CA LYS A 716 -23.17 1.20 -5.66
C LYS A 716 -24.60 1.04 -6.19
N ARG A 717 -25.46 2.05 -6.05
CA ARG A 717 -26.83 2.03 -6.61
C ARG A 717 -26.79 1.90 -8.13
N ALA A 718 -25.89 2.64 -8.81
CA ALA A 718 -25.73 2.55 -10.26
C ALA A 718 -25.31 1.15 -10.71
N ILE A 719 -24.33 0.55 -10.03
CA ILE A 719 -23.85 -0.81 -10.29
C ILE A 719 -24.97 -1.82 -10.11
N ARG A 720 -25.70 -1.76 -8.99
CA ARG A 720 -26.79 -2.69 -8.72
C ARG A 720 -27.92 -2.55 -9.75
N HIS A 721 -28.32 -1.32 -10.08
CA HIS A 721 -29.30 -1.04 -11.11
C HIS A 721 -28.89 -1.65 -12.46
N LEU A 722 -27.63 -1.45 -12.88
CA LEU A 722 -27.11 -2.03 -14.11
C LEU A 722 -27.19 -3.56 -14.10
N ILE A 723 -26.75 -4.20 -13.01
CA ILE A 723 -26.79 -5.66 -12.87
C ILE A 723 -28.24 -6.15 -13.05
N GLU A 724 -29.19 -5.55 -12.33
CA GLU A 724 -30.61 -5.93 -12.39
C GLU A 724 -31.22 -5.73 -13.79
N VAL A 725 -30.91 -4.63 -14.47
CA VAL A 725 -31.46 -4.31 -15.81
C VAL A 725 -30.82 -5.19 -16.90
N ALA A 726 -29.51 -5.41 -16.83
CA ALA A 726 -28.78 -6.28 -17.76
C ALA A 726 -29.27 -7.74 -17.66
N HIS A 727 -29.45 -8.24 -16.44
CA HIS A 727 -29.91 -9.62 -16.20
C HIS A 727 -31.33 -9.90 -16.68
N ARG A 728 -32.22 -8.90 -16.71
CA ARG A 728 -33.58 -9.07 -17.26
C ARG A 728 -33.58 -9.54 -18.71
N ASP A 729 -32.58 -9.12 -19.49
CA ASP A 729 -32.40 -9.50 -20.89
C ASP A 729 -31.30 -10.56 -21.10
N GLY A 730 -30.87 -11.22 -20.01
CA GLY A 730 -29.86 -12.29 -20.04
C GLY A 730 -28.45 -11.81 -20.39
N LYS A 731 -28.13 -10.54 -20.13
CA LYS A 731 -26.80 -9.95 -20.38
C LYS A 731 -25.92 -10.10 -19.15
N THR A 732 -24.65 -10.48 -19.34
CA THR A 732 -23.72 -10.64 -18.21
C THR A 732 -23.14 -9.30 -17.77
N VAL A 733 -22.86 -9.14 -16.48
CA VAL A 733 -22.18 -7.95 -15.94
C VAL A 733 -20.91 -8.35 -15.23
N SER A 734 -19.81 -7.76 -15.68
CA SER A 734 -18.49 -7.82 -15.07
C SER A 734 -18.13 -6.46 -14.46
N ILE A 735 -17.09 -6.42 -13.66
CA ILE A 735 -16.42 -5.18 -13.24
C ILE A 735 -14.91 -5.30 -13.48
N CYS A 736 -14.30 -4.22 -13.92
CA CYS A 736 -12.86 -4.09 -14.04
C CYS A 736 -12.37 -2.87 -13.25
N GLY A 737 -11.28 -3.04 -12.52
CA GLY A 737 -10.72 -2.01 -11.65
C GLY A 737 -10.05 -2.61 -10.42
N GLN A 738 -9.41 -1.77 -9.61
CA GLN A 738 -8.73 -2.23 -8.39
C GLN A 738 -9.66 -2.30 -7.17
N ALA A 739 -10.81 -1.62 -7.20
CA ALA A 739 -11.73 -1.55 -6.08
C ALA A 739 -12.10 -2.93 -5.48
N PRO A 740 -12.42 -3.97 -6.27
CA PRO A 740 -12.73 -5.30 -5.70
C PRO A 740 -11.53 -5.94 -4.98
N SER A 741 -10.31 -5.74 -5.48
CA SER A 741 -9.09 -6.27 -4.84
C SER A 741 -8.64 -5.47 -3.61
N VAL A 742 -8.94 -4.17 -3.57
CA VAL A 742 -8.52 -3.27 -2.47
C VAL A 742 -9.53 -3.26 -1.33
N TYR A 743 -10.82 -3.39 -1.65
CA TYR A 743 -11.94 -3.25 -0.71
C TYR A 743 -12.75 -4.56 -0.63
N PRO A 744 -12.50 -5.42 0.37
CA PRO A 744 -13.23 -6.69 0.51
C PRO A 744 -14.75 -6.51 0.67
N ASP A 745 -15.19 -5.45 1.34
CA ASP A 745 -16.59 -5.05 1.49
C ASP A 745 -17.25 -4.73 0.13
N PHE A 746 -16.51 -4.12 -0.78
CA PHE A 746 -16.99 -3.86 -2.14
C PHE A 746 -17.13 -5.16 -2.94
N THR A 747 -16.18 -6.09 -2.84
CA THR A 747 -16.33 -7.44 -3.43
C THR A 747 -17.54 -8.17 -2.86
N GLU A 748 -17.78 -8.10 -1.54
CA GLU A 748 -18.97 -8.68 -0.93
C GLU A 748 -20.26 -8.06 -1.49
N PHE A 749 -20.32 -6.73 -1.62
CA PHE A 749 -21.44 -6.03 -2.25
C PHE A 749 -21.70 -6.50 -3.69
N LEU A 750 -20.64 -6.65 -4.50
CA LEU A 750 -20.77 -7.06 -5.90
C LEU A 750 -21.35 -8.49 -6.01
N VAL A 751 -20.82 -9.43 -5.22
CA VAL A 751 -21.31 -10.83 -5.18
C VAL A 751 -22.75 -10.87 -4.67
N LYS A 752 -23.09 -10.12 -3.62
CA LYS A 752 -24.47 -9.98 -3.12
C LYS A 752 -25.43 -9.39 -4.15
N SER A 753 -24.95 -8.47 -4.96
CA SER A 753 -25.72 -7.84 -6.04
C SER A 753 -25.90 -8.76 -7.25
N GLY A 754 -25.21 -9.91 -7.28
CA GLY A 754 -25.36 -10.94 -8.31
C GLY A 754 -24.39 -10.81 -9.48
N ILE A 755 -23.28 -10.08 -9.34
CA ILE A 755 -22.33 -9.90 -10.46
C ILE A 755 -21.85 -11.23 -11.06
N ASP A 756 -21.74 -11.30 -12.39
CA ASP A 756 -21.30 -12.53 -13.08
C ASP A 756 -19.80 -12.75 -13.00
N SER A 757 -19.01 -11.66 -13.02
CA SER A 757 -17.56 -11.74 -12.95
C SER A 757 -16.87 -10.51 -12.36
N ILE A 758 -15.69 -10.72 -11.78
CA ILE A 758 -14.84 -9.68 -11.21
C ILE A 758 -13.45 -9.80 -11.82
N SER A 759 -12.96 -8.74 -12.45
CA SER A 759 -11.66 -8.71 -13.11
C SER A 759 -10.64 -7.88 -12.31
N VAL A 760 -9.62 -8.54 -11.78
CA VAL A 760 -8.58 -7.95 -10.90
C VAL A 760 -7.18 -8.09 -11.48
N ASN A 761 -6.20 -7.40 -10.90
CA ASN A 761 -4.80 -7.55 -11.31
C ASN A 761 -4.26 -8.96 -10.98
N PRO A 762 -3.23 -9.46 -11.70
CA PRO A 762 -2.73 -10.82 -11.56
C PRO A 762 -2.36 -11.23 -10.11
N ASP A 763 -1.79 -10.29 -9.35
CA ASP A 763 -1.39 -10.48 -7.96
C ASP A 763 -2.58 -10.71 -7.01
N ALA A 764 -3.74 -10.13 -7.31
CA ALA A 764 -4.93 -10.24 -6.48
C ALA A 764 -5.82 -11.46 -6.80
N VAL A 765 -5.64 -12.14 -7.94
CA VAL A 765 -6.52 -13.24 -8.42
C VAL A 765 -6.78 -14.29 -7.34
N LYS A 766 -5.73 -14.79 -6.68
CA LYS A 766 -5.85 -15.86 -5.67
C LYS A 766 -6.64 -15.40 -4.44
N ALA A 767 -6.39 -14.18 -3.98
CA ALA A 767 -7.06 -13.61 -2.81
C ALA A 767 -8.54 -13.34 -3.12
N THR A 768 -8.83 -12.73 -4.27
CA THR A 768 -10.21 -12.45 -4.72
C THR A 768 -11.00 -13.74 -4.89
N LYS A 769 -10.42 -14.80 -5.46
CA LYS A 769 -11.13 -16.09 -5.63
C LYS A 769 -11.48 -16.74 -4.30
N LYS A 770 -10.60 -16.66 -3.30
CA LYS A 770 -10.88 -17.12 -1.93
C LYS A 770 -11.98 -16.29 -1.27
N LEU A 771 -11.95 -14.96 -1.45
CA LEU A 771 -12.96 -14.05 -0.91
C LEU A 771 -14.35 -14.29 -1.52
N VAL A 772 -14.44 -14.39 -2.85
CA VAL A 772 -15.70 -14.68 -3.56
C VAL A 772 -16.30 -15.99 -3.05
N ALA A 773 -15.50 -17.06 -2.95
CA ALA A 773 -15.95 -18.34 -2.42
C ALA A 773 -16.50 -18.24 -0.99
N GLN A 774 -15.83 -17.48 -0.11
CA GLN A 774 -16.29 -17.25 1.25
C GLN A 774 -17.61 -16.49 1.31
N VAL A 775 -17.79 -15.46 0.47
CA VAL A 775 -19.02 -14.68 0.40
C VAL A 775 -20.18 -15.54 -0.14
N GLU A 776 -19.97 -16.30 -1.21
CA GLU A 776 -20.98 -17.21 -1.75
C GLU A 776 -21.41 -18.27 -0.73
N GLN A 777 -20.44 -18.88 -0.03
CA GLN A 777 -20.73 -19.84 1.03
C GLN A 777 -21.54 -19.20 2.16
N ARG A 778 -21.21 -17.96 2.56
CA ARG A 778 -21.97 -17.21 3.56
C ARG A 778 -23.41 -16.97 3.08
N LEU A 779 -23.61 -16.55 1.82
CA LEU A 779 -24.95 -16.31 1.28
C LEU A 779 -25.82 -17.58 1.29
N VAL A 780 -25.24 -18.74 0.99
CA VAL A 780 -25.94 -20.03 1.08
C VAL A 780 -26.33 -20.33 2.54
N LEU A 781 -25.41 -20.17 3.49
CA LEU A 781 -25.66 -20.41 4.90
C LEU A 781 -26.69 -19.44 5.50
N ASP A 782 -26.60 -18.17 5.14
CA ASP A 782 -27.53 -17.13 5.59
C ASP A 782 -28.95 -17.43 5.11
N LYS A 783 -29.11 -17.86 3.85
CA LYS A 783 -30.40 -18.27 3.28
C LYS A 783 -30.95 -19.54 3.93
N LEU A 784 -30.09 -20.50 4.26
CA LEU A 784 -30.51 -21.75 4.91
C LEU A 784 -30.88 -21.57 6.39
N THR A 785 -30.20 -20.67 7.10
CA THR A 785 -30.37 -20.49 8.54
C THR A 785 -31.37 -19.39 8.91
N GLY A 786 -31.62 -18.44 8.00
CA GLY A 786 -32.41 -17.23 8.28
C GLY A 786 -31.74 -16.28 9.27
N ARG A 787 -30.44 -16.46 9.57
CA ARG A 787 -29.66 -15.67 10.53
C ARG A 787 -28.68 -14.70 9.87
N GLY A 788 -28.81 -14.51 8.56
CA GLY A 788 -27.92 -13.62 7.80
C GLY A 788 -28.02 -12.18 8.25
N LEU A 789 -26.89 -11.46 8.12
CA LEU A 789 -26.85 -10.03 8.34
C LEU A 789 -27.65 -9.33 7.24
N VAL A 790 -28.61 -8.49 7.63
CA VAL A 790 -29.34 -7.63 6.70
C VAL A 790 -28.41 -6.50 6.26
N ASP A 791 -28.34 -6.23 4.96
CA ASP A 791 -27.58 -5.10 4.45
C ASP A 791 -28.14 -3.80 5.08
N LYS A 792 -27.22 -2.96 5.58
CA LYS A 792 -27.57 -1.71 6.27
C LYS A 792 -27.86 -0.56 5.29
N GLU A 793 -27.42 -0.70 4.03
CA GLU A 793 -27.56 0.31 2.99
C GLU A 793 -28.75 -0.01 2.08
N ASP A 794 -29.54 1.00 1.73
CA ASP A 794 -30.60 0.88 0.72
C ASP A 794 -30.00 1.12 -0.68
N TYR A 795 -29.92 0.04 -1.45
CA TYR A 795 -29.38 0.05 -2.81
C TYR A 795 -30.43 0.27 -3.90
N THR A 796 -31.67 0.61 -3.54
CA THR A 796 -32.73 0.90 -4.51
C THR A 796 -32.40 2.19 -5.27
N TRP A 797 -32.46 2.12 -6.61
CA TRP A 797 -32.22 3.23 -7.54
C TRP A 797 -33.47 4.06 -7.78
#